data_AF-A0A8J6THJ6-F1
#
_entry.id   AF-A0A8J6THJ6-F1
#
_cell.length_a   1.000
_cell.length_b   1.000
_cell.length_c   1.000
_cell.angle_alpha   90.00
_cell.angle_beta   90.00
_cell.angle_gamma   90.00
#
_symmetry.space_group_name_H-M   'P 1'
#
loop_
_entity.id
_entity.type
_entity.pdbx_description
1 polymer ?
#
loop_
_entity_poly.entity_id
_entity_poly.type
_entity_poly.pdbx_seq_one_letter_code
_entity_poly.pdbx_strand_id
1 'polypeptide(L)'
;MKNSDIVKAPFQSRGKRFLLLFTLFFTGLTSLAYELIWTRKLTLVFGANALAVSTVLSIFLAGLALGSLYGGKLIERSKTPYKFLGSLEILIGASCLLTLFLIDSIKYAYLPLFTLFGGNLFLVNVIQFIISAFILIIPTFLIGVAFPSVVKLYYHEDKDIGGSVSWCYAADTLGGAVGLLITGLVLVWVIGFLNTSLIASVVNITLGIFILTFIRVEKNNDLRIPENENVKKQKTDTLILVLFFFSGFAALILENVWIRFFDMIYGNSILSFSLVVASFLFGLGIGSFAAKFIARSIKNKILLFSVIELSIGLTSLILLLVFPNIERIFLELFFGEDSYSRFVFLLGAVAIAVLLIPTTLMGMTLPILSTIYTKGETIGSDMGRLYSLNSFGSILGSFLSGFVLFYTIGLHNTALLGSLIYIAIAFVFIYFYGRLQLKIFMAVFINFLFLVLILFNYFYRPDFLYNGVYYHGTRYRDADRYFEVKGDDEVVFQKQSPYSFVSVIKSAGRTYLKINGRTEAATDATVQNMLSDLPLIFHASPDEVAIIGHGGGYTLEAVTKFSAVASIDDIEIDQVIIEANQYIHDNGDALSDPRVNLVIADARNYLFTGTKKYDVIISEPSHIWASSPLFTKDFFEITKKSLKEDGIYATWLPVYEMSDYDYGVIIKTITSVYPHLLIFKYSGAEVFLASNHKIDPSSDIYLPHLDDNAVSDEMDYVRRLEYEEDLDVQEFILEHYISGDEGYITNRVGDDIQINTDDLPILEYTTRRNAYKKFRSEEVP
;
A
#
# COMPACT_ATOMS: atom_id res chain seq x y z
N MET A 1 2.98 37.45 -53.17
CA MET A 1 2.91 36.16 -52.45
C MET A 1 3.00 36.50 -50.96
N LYS A 2 1.91 36.78 -50.23
CA LYS A 2 0.85 35.90 -49.70
C LYS A 2 1.37 34.73 -48.85
N ASN A 3 0.94 34.74 -47.58
CA ASN A 3 0.87 33.70 -46.55
C ASN A 3 2.11 33.42 -45.69
N SER A 4 2.13 34.01 -44.48
CA SER A 4 2.23 33.22 -43.22
C SER A 4 1.89 34.03 -41.96
N ASP A 5 0.93 34.95 -41.99
CA ASP A 5 0.26 35.40 -40.76
C ASP A 5 -0.89 34.43 -40.48
N ILE A 6 -0.55 33.23 -40.00
CA ILE A 6 -1.52 32.42 -39.25
C ILE A 6 -1.69 33.16 -37.92
N VAL A 7 -2.63 34.11 -37.91
CA VAL A 7 -3.16 34.73 -36.70
C VAL A 7 -3.78 33.62 -35.87
N LYS A 8 -2.99 32.99 -35.00
CA LYS A 8 -3.50 32.15 -33.92
C LYS A 8 -4.35 33.08 -33.05
N ALA A 9 -5.66 32.83 -33.01
CA ALA A 9 -6.61 33.62 -32.23
C ALA A 9 -6.13 33.76 -30.77
N PRO A 10 -6.22 34.95 -30.16
CA PRO A 10 -5.79 35.14 -28.78
C PRO A 10 -6.65 34.26 -27.86
N PHE A 11 -6.00 33.37 -27.12
CA PHE A 11 -6.65 32.63 -26.04
C PHE A 11 -7.23 33.64 -25.03
N GLN A 12 -8.56 33.74 -24.97
CA GLN A 12 -9.25 34.62 -24.03
C GLN A 12 -8.94 34.20 -22.59
N SER A 13 -9.06 35.11 -21.61
CA SER A 13 -8.74 34.85 -20.18
C SER A 13 -9.42 33.59 -19.63
N ARG A 14 -10.66 33.31 -20.03
CA ARG A 14 -11.37 32.07 -19.68
C ARG A 14 -10.68 30.81 -20.20
N GLY A 15 -10.19 30.84 -21.44
CA GLY A 15 -9.47 29.71 -22.03
C GLY A 15 -8.13 29.44 -21.33
N LYS A 16 -7.40 30.50 -20.93
CA LYS A 16 -6.16 30.36 -20.17
C LYS A 16 -6.39 29.73 -18.80
N ARG A 17 -7.41 30.21 -18.06
CA ARG A 17 -7.78 29.64 -16.76
C ARG A 17 -8.13 28.15 -16.88
N PHE A 18 -8.96 27.78 -17.85
CA PHE A 18 -9.29 26.38 -18.10
C PHE A 18 -8.04 25.55 -18.39
N LEU A 19 -7.16 26.02 -19.27
CA LEU A 19 -5.92 25.33 -19.62
C LEU A 19 -5.00 25.13 -18.41
N LEU A 20 -4.88 26.13 -17.53
CA LEU A 20 -4.08 26.04 -16.30
C LEU A 20 -4.66 25.00 -15.33
N LEU A 21 -5.98 24.97 -15.14
CA LEU A 21 -6.63 23.95 -14.30
C LEU A 21 -6.55 22.56 -14.92
N PHE A 22 -6.71 22.46 -16.25
CA PHE A 22 -6.55 21.23 -17.00
C PHE A 22 -5.13 20.68 -16.86
N THR A 23 -4.13 21.56 -16.95
CA THR A 23 -2.72 21.20 -16.72
C THR A 23 -2.56 20.61 -15.32
N LEU A 24 -2.97 21.33 -14.26
CA LEU A 24 -2.87 20.81 -12.90
C LEU A 24 -3.64 19.50 -12.68
N PHE A 25 -4.84 19.36 -13.25
CA PHE A 25 -5.60 18.12 -13.13
C PHE A 25 -4.83 16.93 -13.69
N PHE A 26 -4.25 17.06 -14.89
CA PHE A 26 -3.48 15.98 -15.48
C PHE A 26 -2.09 15.81 -14.87
N THR A 27 -1.45 16.87 -14.38
CA THR A 27 -0.21 16.78 -13.60
C THR A 27 -0.46 16.05 -12.29
N GLY A 28 -1.55 16.35 -11.57
CA GLY A 28 -1.97 15.60 -10.38
C GLY A 28 -2.29 14.14 -10.71
N LEU A 29 -3.08 13.89 -11.76
CA LEU A 29 -3.43 12.54 -12.23
C LEU A 29 -2.18 11.69 -12.52
N THR A 30 -1.24 12.23 -13.28
CA THR A 30 -0.01 11.54 -13.65
C THR A 30 0.92 11.39 -12.45
N SER A 31 1.02 12.39 -11.57
CA SER A 31 1.86 12.34 -10.36
C SER A 31 1.48 11.21 -9.41
N LEU A 32 0.17 11.04 -9.12
CA LEU A 32 -0.30 9.95 -8.25
C LEU A 32 -0.22 8.59 -8.95
N ALA A 33 -0.34 8.54 -10.28
CA ALA A 33 -0.07 7.33 -11.05
C ALA A 33 1.40 6.91 -10.89
N TYR A 34 2.35 7.84 -11.07
CA TYR A 34 3.78 7.57 -10.88
C TYR A 34 4.10 7.13 -9.46
N GLU A 35 3.56 7.81 -8.45
CA GLU A 35 3.79 7.48 -7.04
C GLU A 35 3.37 6.03 -6.73
N LEU A 36 2.18 5.61 -7.18
CA LEU A 36 1.71 4.23 -7.00
C LEU A 36 2.64 3.22 -7.68
N ILE A 37 3.05 3.50 -8.92
CA ILE A 37 3.94 2.62 -9.71
C ILE A 37 5.32 2.51 -9.07
N TRP A 38 5.93 3.63 -8.68
CA TRP A 38 7.25 3.66 -8.06
C TRP A 38 7.26 2.98 -6.69
N THR A 39 6.21 3.20 -5.89
CA THR A 39 6.03 2.50 -4.61
C THR A 39 6.08 0.99 -4.85
N ARG A 40 5.30 0.48 -5.80
CA ARG A 40 5.24 -0.95 -6.10
C ARG A 40 6.55 -1.50 -6.63
N LYS A 41 7.17 -0.85 -7.62
CA LYS A 41 8.45 -1.31 -8.17
C LYS A 41 9.58 -1.31 -7.14
N LEU A 42 9.64 -0.32 -6.25
CA LEU A 42 10.68 -0.28 -5.21
C LEU A 42 10.43 -1.29 -4.10
N THR A 43 9.17 -1.58 -3.75
CA THR A 43 8.83 -2.70 -2.87
C THR A 43 9.29 -4.04 -3.43
N LEU A 44 9.17 -4.27 -4.75
CA LEU A 44 9.67 -5.49 -5.40
C LEU A 44 11.21 -5.63 -5.33
N VAL A 45 11.93 -4.51 -5.28
CA VAL A 45 13.41 -4.50 -5.26
C VAL A 45 13.95 -4.59 -3.82
N PHE A 46 13.37 -3.87 -2.88
CA PHE A 46 13.87 -3.77 -1.50
C PHE A 46 13.21 -4.76 -0.53
N GLY A 47 12.16 -5.45 -0.97
CA GLY A 47 11.35 -6.35 -0.15
C GLY A 47 10.05 -5.70 0.34
N ALA A 48 9.06 -6.54 0.63
CA ALA A 48 7.69 -6.18 1.00
C ALA A 48 7.57 -5.60 2.43
N ASN A 49 8.39 -4.61 2.79
CA ASN A 49 8.33 -3.95 4.09
C ASN A 49 7.61 -2.59 4.05
N ALA A 50 6.94 -2.24 5.15
CA ALA A 50 6.33 -0.92 5.29
C ALA A 50 7.37 0.22 5.24
N LEU A 51 8.66 -0.09 5.44
CA LEU A 51 9.76 0.86 5.33
C LEU A 51 9.92 1.34 3.88
N ALA A 52 9.75 0.47 2.89
CA ALA A 52 9.89 0.79 1.47
C ALA A 52 8.78 1.73 1.01
N VAL A 53 7.52 1.43 1.35
CA VAL A 53 6.37 2.29 1.05
C VAL A 53 6.54 3.67 1.70
N SER A 54 6.91 3.69 2.99
CA SER A 54 7.11 4.94 3.72
C SER A 54 8.32 5.74 3.21
N THR A 55 9.36 5.05 2.73
CA THR A 55 10.54 5.66 2.11
C THR A 55 10.17 6.38 0.82
N VAL A 56 9.43 5.71 -0.08
CA VAL A 56 8.99 6.29 -1.34
C VAL A 56 8.09 7.50 -1.09
N LEU A 57 7.10 7.36 -0.21
CA LEU A 57 6.20 8.47 0.17
C LEU A 57 6.99 9.64 0.77
N SER A 58 7.94 9.37 1.67
CA SER A 58 8.77 10.41 2.29
C SER A 58 9.62 11.16 1.26
N ILE A 59 10.23 10.46 0.32
CA ILE A 59 11.04 11.06 -0.74
C ILE A 59 10.15 11.83 -1.73
N PHE A 60 9.00 11.28 -2.08
CA PHE A 60 8.02 11.92 -2.96
C PHE A 60 7.56 13.26 -2.38
N LEU A 61 7.10 13.25 -1.12
CA LEU A 61 6.70 14.45 -0.41
C LEU A 61 7.88 15.42 -0.17
N ALA A 62 9.10 14.93 0.07
CA ALA A 62 10.30 15.76 0.20
C ALA A 62 10.63 16.49 -1.11
N GLY A 63 10.55 15.79 -2.23
CA GLY A 63 10.68 16.35 -3.56
C GLY A 63 9.62 17.42 -3.81
N LEU A 64 8.35 17.14 -3.53
CA LEU A 64 7.27 18.12 -3.63
C LEU A 64 7.53 19.37 -2.77
N ALA A 65 7.95 19.20 -1.52
CA ALA A 65 8.21 20.29 -0.58
C ALA A 65 9.37 21.18 -1.04
N LEU A 66 10.48 20.57 -1.48
CA LEU A 66 11.63 21.30 -2.02
C LEU A 66 11.24 21.97 -3.35
N GLY A 67 10.59 21.22 -4.24
CA GLY A 67 10.10 21.69 -5.52
C GLY A 67 9.18 22.90 -5.38
N SER A 68 8.26 22.92 -4.42
CA SER A 68 7.36 24.04 -4.20
C SER A 68 8.11 25.26 -3.66
N LEU A 69 9.03 25.07 -2.72
CA LEU A 69 9.82 26.14 -2.11
C LEU A 69 10.70 26.87 -3.12
N TYR A 70 11.38 26.11 -3.99
CA TYR A 70 12.24 26.66 -5.03
C TYR A 70 11.44 27.10 -6.25
N GLY A 71 10.42 26.34 -6.63
CA GLY A 71 9.53 26.61 -7.76
C GLY A 71 8.84 27.96 -7.66
N GLY A 72 8.38 28.33 -6.46
CA GLY A 72 7.84 29.66 -6.20
C GLY A 72 8.81 30.80 -6.53
N LYS A 73 10.11 30.63 -6.23
CA LYS A 73 11.15 31.61 -6.57
C LYS A 73 11.53 31.56 -8.05
N LEU A 74 11.54 30.37 -8.65
CA LEU A 74 11.87 30.17 -10.06
C LEU A 74 10.84 30.83 -10.97
N ILE A 75 9.55 30.66 -10.69
CA ILE A 75 8.48 31.29 -11.49
C ILE A 75 8.45 32.82 -11.31
N GLU A 76 8.89 33.34 -10.16
CA GLU A 76 9.06 34.77 -9.94
C GLU A 76 10.18 35.36 -10.81
N ARG A 77 11.29 34.63 -10.97
CA ARG A 77 12.45 35.04 -11.78
C ARG A 77 12.27 34.78 -13.28
N SER A 78 11.37 33.87 -13.65
CA SER A 78 11.13 33.50 -15.05
C SER A 78 10.69 34.72 -15.86
N LYS A 79 11.36 34.98 -16.99
CA LYS A 79 10.98 36.07 -17.90
C LYS A 79 9.75 35.71 -18.75
N THR A 80 9.49 34.42 -18.95
CA THR A 80 8.41 33.90 -19.81
C THR A 80 7.69 32.76 -19.08
N PRO A 81 6.77 33.07 -18.14
CA PRO A 81 6.21 32.09 -17.21
C PRO A 81 5.44 30.93 -17.87
N TYR A 82 4.68 31.17 -18.93
CA TYR A 82 3.99 30.09 -19.67
C TYR A 82 4.97 29.16 -20.39
N LYS A 83 6.06 29.69 -20.97
CA LYS A 83 7.12 28.85 -21.55
C LYS A 83 7.82 28.01 -20.49
N PHE A 84 8.06 28.59 -19.33
CA PHE A 84 8.62 27.86 -18.19
C PHE A 84 7.72 26.69 -17.78
N LEU A 85 6.40 26.91 -17.66
CA LEU A 85 5.44 25.85 -17.35
C LEU A 85 5.43 24.76 -18.43
N GLY A 86 5.39 25.13 -19.72
CA GLY A 86 5.41 24.14 -20.80
C GLY A 86 6.70 23.31 -20.85
N SER A 87 7.86 23.93 -20.60
CA SER A 87 9.12 23.19 -20.47
C SER A 87 9.15 22.31 -19.21
N LEU A 88 8.55 22.76 -18.11
CA LEU A 88 8.46 21.99 -16.87
C LEU A 88 7.68 20.69 -17.07
N GLU A 89 6.52 20.74 -17.73
CA GLU A 89 5.71 19.54 -18.01
C GLU A 89 6.44 18.53 -18.90
N ILE A 90 7.20 18.99 -19.91
CA ILE A 90 8.05 18.09 -20.72
C ILE A 90 9.12 17.43 -19.85
N LEU A 91 9.77 18.20 -18.97
CA LEU A 91 10.80 17.68 -18.08
C LEU A 91 10.23 16.70 -17.05
N ILE A 92 9.03 16.94 -16.52
CA ILE A 92 8.31 15.98 -15.66
C ILE A 92 8.13 14.66 -16.41
N GLY A 93 7.48 14.66 -17.59
CA GLY A 93 7.26 13.42 -18.34
C GLY A 93 8.56 12.70 -18.74
N ALA A 94 9.59 13.43 -19.18
CA ALA A 94 10.88 12.85 -19.54
C ALA A 94 11.64 12.27 -18.33
N SER A 95 11.64 12.97 -17.19
CA SER A 95 12.29 12.49 -15.96
C SER A 95 11.56 11.29 -15.36
N CYS A 96 10.22 11.29 -15.29
CA CYS A 96 9.44 10.16 -14.79
C CYS A 96 9.64 8.91 -15.65
N LEU A 97 9.75 9.08 -16.97
CA LEU A 97 10.07 8.00 -17.89
C LEU A 97 11.48 7.44 -17.63
N LEU A 98 12.48 8.32 -17.46
CA LEU A 98 13.85 7.90 -17.12
C LEU A 98 13.89 7.13 -15.80
N THR A 99 13.14 7.57 -14.79
CA THR A 99 13.05 6.93 -13.47
C THR A 99 12.63 5.46 -13.56
N LEU A 100 11.74 5.08 -14.48
CA LEU A 100 11.37 3.67 -14.66
C LEU A 100 12.57 2.79 -15.00
N PHE A 101 13.38 3.22 -15.98
CA PHE A 101 14.56 2.48 -16.41
C PHE A 101 15.65 2.45 -15.32
N LEU A 102 15.74 3.52 -14.53
CA LEU A 102 16.64 3.58 -13.38
C LEU A 102 16.24 2.59 -12.30
N ILE A 103 14.94 2.47 -11.98
CA ILE A 103 14.45 1.51 -10.97
C ILE A 103 14.79 0.07 -11.35
N ASP A 104 14.53 -0.32 -12.60
CA ASP A 104 14.84 -1.68 -13.07
C ASP A 104 16.36 -1.98 -13.05
N SER A 105 17.19 -0.93 -13.09
CA SER A 105 18.64 -1.03 -13.00
C SER A 105 19.17 -1.10 -11.56
N ILE A 106 18.37 -0.75 -10.55
CA ILE A 106 18.78 -0.76 -9.13
C ILE A 106 19.26 -2.15 -8.71
N LYS A 107 18.62 -3.21 -9.20
CA LYS A 107 18.97 -4.60 -8.86
C LYS A 107 20.45 -4.94 -9.07
N TYR A 108 21.08 -4.33 -10.08
CA TYR A 108 22.52 -4.52 -10.36
C TYR A 108 23.43 -3.77 -9.39
N ALA A 109 22.97 -2.64 -8.85
CA ALA A 109 23.71 -1.86 -7.85
C ALA A 109 23.46 -2.36 -6.42
N TYR A 110 22.26 -2.85 -6.15
CA TYR A 110 21.83 -3.33 -4.83
C TYR A 110 22.55 -4.61 -4.43
N LEU A 111 22.73 -5.56 -5.36
CA LEU A 111 23.33 -6.86 -5.07
C LEU A 111 24.75 -6.74 -4.45
N PRO A 112 25.71 -5.99 -5.04
CA PRO A 112 27.02 -5.76 -4.41
C PRO A 112 26.93 -5.07 -3.04
N LEU A 113 26.04 -4.10 -2.88
CA LEU A 113 25.90 -3.35 -1.63
C LEU A 113 25.34 -4.23 -0.51
N PHE A 114 24.39 -5.11 -0.82
CA PHE A 114 23.86 -6.07 0.12
C PHE A 114 24.94 -7.09 0.54
N THR A 115 25.79 -7.56 -0.39
CA THR A 115 26.90 -8.46 0.00
C THR A 115 27.91 -7.82 0.96
N LEU A 116 28.14 -6.50 0.85
CA LEU A 116 29.09 -5.77 1.70
C LEU A 116 28.50 -5.38 3.06
N PHE A 117 27.20 -5.07 3.11
CA PHE A 117 26.56 -4.44 4.27
C PHE A 117 25.36 -5.20 4.83
N GLY A 118 25.00 -6.36 4.26
CA GLY A 118 23.81 -7.15 4.60
C GLY A 118 23.73 -7.60 6.06
N GLY A 119 24.87 -7.69 6.75
CA GLY A 119 24.92 -7.99 8.19
C GLY A 119 24.38 -6.87 9.10
N ASN A 120 24.09 -5.67 8.58
CA ASN A 120 23.53 -4.55 9.35
C ASN A 120 22.27 -4.00 8.67
N LEU A 121 21.10 -4.47 9.12
CA LEU A 121 19.79 -4.08 8.60
C LEU A 121 19.56 -2.56 8.59
N PHE A 122 20.03 -1.84 9.61
CA PHE A 122 19.90 -0.38 9.65
C PHE A 122 20.67 0.26 8.49
N LEU A 123 21.91 -0.18 8.25
CA LEU A 123 22.74 0.34 7.17
C LEU A 123 22.16 0.00 5.78
N VAL A 124 21.62 -1.21 5.60
CA VAL A 124 20.91 -1.60 4.38
C VAL A 124 19.73 -0.66 4.12
N ASN A 125 18.89 -0.42 5.12
CA ASN A 125 17.74 0.50 5.01
C ASN A 125 18.17 1.94 4.67
N VAL A 126 19.26 2.43 5.27
CA VAL A 126 19.83 3.75 4.94
C VAL A 126 20.31 3.80 3.49
N ILE A 127 20.98 2.76 3.00
CA ILE A 127 21.44 2.65 1.62
C ILE A 127 20.24 2.63 0.66
N GLN A 128 19.21 1.83 0.95
CA GLN A 128 17.97 1.79 0.17
C GLN A 128 17.29 3.16 0.09
N PHE A 129 17.21 3.87 1.22
CA PHE A 129 16.68 5.23 1.28
C PHE A 129 17.48 6.19 0.39
N ILE A 130 18.81 6.15 0.48
CA ILE A 130 19.70 7.02 -0.31
C ILE A 130 19.55 6.73 -1.81
N ILE A 131 19.57 5.46 -2.23
CA ILE A 131 19.39 5.06 -3.64
C ILE A 131 18.04 5.53 -4.16
N SER A 132 16.97 5.27 -3.40
CA SER A 132 15.62 5.74 -3.73
C SER A 132 15.56 7.25 -3.87
N ALA A 133 16.21 7.97 -2.95
CA ALA A 133 16.23 9.43 -2.95
C ALA A 133 16.92 9.95 -4.22
N PHE A 134 18.07 9.39 -4.61
CA PHE A 134 18.76 9.80 -5.83
C PHE A 134 17.91 9.63 -7.09
N ILE A 135 17.11 8.57 -7.16
CA ILE A 135 16.31 8.23 -8.34
C ILE A 135 15.01 9.05 -8.41
N LEU A 136 14.37 9.27 -7.26
CA LEU A 136 13.04 9.89 -7.21
C LEU A 136 13.09 11.40 -6.97
N ILE A 137 14.16 11.97 -6.41
CA ILE A 137 14.15 13.40 -6.02
C ILE A 137 14.00 14.35 -7.20
N ILE A 138 14.53 13.99 -8.37
CA ILE A 138 14.47 14.84 -9.57
C ILE A 138 13.03 14.98 -10.09
N PRO A 139 12.32 13.89 -10.46
CA PRO A 139 10.96 14.02 -10.98
C PRO A 139 10.01 14.62 -9.93
N THR A 140 10.15 14.23 -8.67
CA THR A 140 9.29 14.72 -7.58
C THR A 140 9.53 16.21 -7.27
N PHE A 141 10.77 16.68 -7.36
CA PHE A 141 11.09 18.11 -7.32
C PHE A 141 10.42 18.87 -8.46
N LEU A 142 10.48 18.35 -9.68
CA LEU A 142 9.87 19.01 -10.84
C LEU A 142 8.34 19.08 -10.71
N ILE A 143 7.70 18.01 -10.25
CA ILE A 143 6.26 17.99 -9.92
C ILE A 143 5.95 19.08 -8.88
N GLY A 144 6.76 19.19 -7.81
CA GLY A 144 6.57 20.22 -6.78
C GLY A 144 6.67 21.66 -7.28
N VAL A 145 7.42 21.91 -8.36
CA VAL A 145 7.52 23.24 -8.99
C VAL A 145 6.22 23.63 -9.71
N ALA A 146 5.41 22.66 -10.17
CA ALA A 146 4.24 22.92 -11.01
C ALA A 146 3.15 23.70 -10.27
N PHE A 147 2.81 23.31 -9.04
CA PHE A 147 1.74 23.93 -8.25
C PHE A 147 1.91 25.45 -8.04
N PRO A 148 3.01 25.97 -7.44
CA PRO A 148 3.18 27.41 -7.26
C PRO A 148 3.30 28.17 -8.59
N SER A 149 3.76 27.50 -9.65
CA SER A 149 3.85 28.08 -10.99
C SER A 149 2.48 28.35 -11.58
N VAL A 150 1.57 27.37 -11.49
CA VAL A 150 0.21 27.51 -12.01
C VAL A 150 -0.62 28.48 -11.15
N VAL A 151 -0.49 28.44 -9.82
CA VAL A 151 -1.23 29.37 -8.94
C VAL A 151 -0.90 30.83 -9.28
N LYS A 152 0.38 31.17 -9.51
CA LYS A 152 0.78 32.52 -9.92
C LYS A 152 0.14 32.92 -11.25
N LEU A 153 0.20 32.04 -12.25
CA LEU A 153 -0.38 32.29 -13.57
C LEU A 153 -1.90 32.44 -13.52
N TYR A 154 -2.57 31.60 -12.72
CA TYR A 154 -4.02 31.62 -12.57
C TYR A 154 -4.49 32.87 -11.84
N TYR A 155 -3.77 33.29 -10.79
CA TYR A 155 -4.07 34.52 -10.06
C TYR A 155 -4.01 35.76 -10.96
N HIS A 156 -3.05 35.83 -11.88
CA HIS A 156 -2.96 36.96 -12.81
C HIS A 156 -4.26 37.13 -13.61
N GLU A 157 -4.89 36.02 -13.99
CA GLU A 157 -6.15 36.02 -14.71
C GLU A 157 -7.35 36.26 -13.77
N ASP A 158 -7.42 35.63 -12.58
CA ASP A 158 -8.59 35.67 -11.67
C ASP A 158 -8.63 36.85 -10.69
N LYS A 159 -7.47 37.33 -10.26
CA LYS A 159 -7.26 38.42 -9.28
C LYS A 159 -7.81 38.17 -7.87
N ASP A 160 -8.31 36.97 -7.57
CA ASP A 160 -8.72 36.52 -6.23
C ASP A 160 -7.76 35.42 -5.75
N ILE A 161 -6.93 35.72 -4.73
CA ILE A 161 -5.92 34.76 -4.25
C ILE A 161 -6.56 33.51 -3.65
N GLY A 162 -7.59 33.69 -2.82
CA GLY A 162 -8.29 32.56 -2.21
C GLY A 162 -8.99 31.71 -3.26
N GLY A 163 -9.68 32.35 -4.20
CA GLY A 163 -10.31 31.67 -5.33
C GLY A 163 -9.33 30.94 -6.25
N SER A 164 -8.17 31.55 -6.52
CA SER A 164 -7.13 30.96 -7.37
C SER A 164 -6.52 29.71 -6.74
N VAL A 165 -6.15 29.79 -5.46
CA VAL A 165 -5.61 28.66 -4.71
C VAL A 165 -6.66 27.56 -4.57
N SER A 166 -7.91 27.92 -4.24
CA SER A 166 -9.04 26.99 -4.17
C SER A 166 -9.21 26.16 -5.44
N TRP A 167 -9.23 26.80 -6.61
CA TRP A 167 -9.41 26.09 -7.87
C TRP A 167 -8.19 25.26 -8.28
N CYS A 168 -6.98 25.82 -8.12
CA CYS A 168 -5.76 25.11 -8.48
C CYS A 168 -5.59 23.86 -7.61
N TYR A 169 -5.75 23.98 -6.29
CA TYR A 169 -5.60 22.86 -5.37
C TYR A 169 -6.73 21.83 -5.53
N ALA A 170 -7.96 22.26 -5.83
CA ALA A 170 -9.04 21.33 -6.16
C ALA A 170 -8.74 20.54 -7.44
N ALA A 171 -8.28 21.20 -8.51
CA ALA A 171 -7.97 20.55 -9.78
C ALA A 171 -6.83 19.53 -9.63
N ASP A 172 -5.74 19.92 -8.97
CA ASP A 172 -4.58 19.07 -8.71
C ASP A 172 -4.96 17.83 -7.88
N THR A 173 -5.65 18.04 -6.76
CA THR A 173 -6.00 16.97 -5.81
C THR A 173 -7.06 16.01 -6.37
N LEU A 174 -8.09 16.53 -7.07
CA LEU A 174 -9.07 15.67 -7.74
C LEU A 174 -8.46 14.91 -8.91
N GLY A 175 -7.53 15.55 -9.64
CA GLY A 175 -6.71 14.89 -10.64
C GLY A 175 -5.96 13.71 -10.05
N GLY A 176 -5.27 13.92 -8.93
CA GLY A 176 -4.59 12.87 -8.17
C GLY A 176 -5.50 11.73 -7.73
N ALA A 177 -6.68 12.04 -7.18
CA ALA A 177 -7.67 11.02 -6.79
C ALA A 177 -8.10 10.16 -7.99
N VAL A 178 -8.40 10.80 -9.13
CA VAL A 178 -8.77 10.10 -10.37
C VAL A 178 -7.60 9.28 -10.91
N GLY A 179 -6.38 9.82 -10.88
CA GLY A 179 -5.17 9.12 -11.29
C GLY A 179 -4.92 7.86 -10.47
N LEU A 180 -5.08 7.94 -9.16
CA LEU A 180 -4.91 6.79 -8.27
C LEU A 180 -5.98 5.71 -8.53
N LEU A 181 -7.25 6.10 -8.69
CA LEU A 181 -8.33 5.15 -8.99
C LEU A 181 -8.14 4.47 -10.35
N ILE A 182 -7.88 5.24 -11.41
CA ILE A 182 -7.73 4.69 -12.76
C ILE A 182 -6.49 3.80 -12.83
N THR A 183 -5.37 4.22 -12.23
CA THR A 183 -4.11 3.45 -12.23
C THR A 183 -4.26 2.19 -11.39
N GLY A 184 -4.75 2.32 -10.16
CA GLY A 184 -4.85 1.25 -9.19
C GLY A 184 -5.96 0.23 -9.47
N LEU A 185 -7.06 0.61 -10.13
CA LEU A 185 -8.19 -0.29 -10.41
C LEU A 185 -8.24 -0.81 -11.85
N VAL A 186 -7.60 -0.13 -12.81
CA VAL A 186 -7.76 -0.43 -14.24
C VAL A 186 -6.41 -0.56 -14.96
N LEU A 187 -5.60 0.49 -15.01
CA LEU A 187 -4.47 0.52 -15.95
C LEU A 187 -3.41 -0.53 -15.65
N VAL A 188 -2.98 -0.68 -14.39
CA VAL A 188 -1.96 -1.69 -14.04
C VAL A 188 -2.44 -3.10 -14.35
N TRP A 189 -3.71 -3.40 -14.06
CA TRP A 189 -4.31 -4.71 -14.35
C TRP A 189 -4.39 -5.01 -15.85
N VAL A 190 -4.70 -4.02 -16.69
CA VAL A 190 -4.94 -4.24 -18.13
C VAL A 190 -3.65 -4.17 -18.95
N ILE A 191 -2.75 -3.26 -18.63
CA ILE A 191 -1.58 -2.95 -19.47
C ILE A 191 -0.24 -2.99 -18.71
N GLY A 192 -0.23 -3.23 -17.41
CA GLY A 192 0.99 -3.33 -16.61
C GLY A 192 1.58 -1.98 -16.17
N PHE A 193 2.60 -2.03 -15.31
CA PHE A 193 3.25 -0.86 -14.73
C PHE A 193 4.00 -0.01 -15.77
N LEU A 194 4.74 -0.64 -16.68
CA LEU A 194 5.53 0.04 -17.71
C LEU A 194 4.65 0.87 -18.64
N ASN A 195 3.63 0.25 -19.24
CA ASN A 195 2.76 0.94 -20.18
C ASN A 195 1.93 2.04 -19.51
N THR A 196 1.49 1.82 -18.27
CA THR A 196 0.77 2.85 -17.50
C THR A 196 1.64 4.09 -17.30
N SER A 197 2.91 3.91 -16.93
CA SER A 197 3.84 5.03 -16.72
C SER A 197 4.27 5.70 -18.04
N LEU A 198 4.39 4.93 -19.13
CA LEU A 198 4.61 5.48 -20.48
C LEU A 198 3.46 6.41 -20.90
N ILE A 199 2.21 5.98 -20.71
CA ILE A 199 1.03 6.80 -21.01
C ILE A 199 1.04 8.07 -20.18
N ALA A 200 1.29 7.97 -18.87
CA ALA A 200 1.40 9.14 -18.01
C ALA A 200 2.48 10.12 -18.51
N SER A 201 3.65 9.60 -18.92
CA SER A 201 4.76 10.42 -19.42
C SER A 201 4.42 11.14 -20.71
N VAL A 202 3.73 10.45 -21.63
CA VAL A 202 3.22 11.02 -22.88
C VAL A 202 2.20 12.12 -22.59
N VAL A 203 1.34 11.97 -21.58
CA VAL A 203 0.39 13.01 -21.16
C VAL A 203 1.12 14.29 -20.75
N ASN A 204 2.11 14.21 -19.84
CA ASN A 204 2.87 15.41 -19.42
C ASN A 204 3.62 16.06 -20.59
N ILE A 205 4.31 15.27 -21.43
CA ILE A 205 5.04 15.79 -22.59
C ILE A 205 4.08 16.50 -23.56
N THR A 206 2.93 15.90 -23.82
CA THR A 206 1.92 16.47 -24.73
C THR A 206 1.34 17.77 -24.18
N LEU A 207 1.06 17.84 -22.87
CA LEU A 207 0.64 19.07 -22.20
C LEU A 207 1.68 20.17 -22.35
N GLY A 208 2.95 19.86 -22.11
CA GLY A 208 4.04 20.82 -22.24
C GLY A 208 4.23 21.34 -23.68
N ILE A 209 4.20 20.44 -24.68
CA ILE A 209 4.24 20.82 -26.10
C ILE A 209 3.04 21.70 -26.47
N PHE A 210 1.84 21.35 -25.98
CA PHE A 210 0.63 22.12 -26.22
C PHE A 210 0.76 23.55 -25.66
N ILE A 211 1.21 23.71 -24.42
CA ILE A 211 1.45 25.01 -23.79
C ILE A 211 2.46 25.84 -24.58
N LEU A 212 3.58 25.23 -24.99
CA LEU A 212 4.63 25.91 -25.76
C LEU A 212 4.17 26.34 -27.16
N THR A 213 3.25 25.60 -27.77
CA THR A 213 2.81 25.82 -29.16
C THR A 213 1.63 26.79 -29.25
N PHE A 214 0.70 26.75 -28.29
CA PHE A 214 -0.58 27.44 -28.39
C PHE A 214 -0.72 28.65 -27.46
N ILE A 215 0.13 28.79 -26.44
CA ILE A 215 0.13 29.99 -25.59
C ILE A 215 1.17 30.99 -26.10
N ARG A 216 0.73 32.25 -26.32
CA ARG A 216 1.63 33.33 -26.71
C ARG A 216 2.61 33.64 -25.58
N VAL A 217 3.85 33.94 -25.96
CA VAL A 217 4.90 34.32 -25.02
C VAL A 217 4.58 35.66 -24.38
N GLU A 218 4.11 35.64 -23.15
CA GLU A 218 3.92 36.82 -22.31
C GLU A 218 5.15 37.04 -21.42
N LYS A 219 5.60 38.30 -21.30
CA LYS A 219 6.76 38.64 -20.46
C LYS A 219 6.29 38.81 -19.02
N ASN A 220 7.10 38.37 -18.06
CA ASN A 220 6.78 38.47 -16.64
C ASN A 220 6.58 39.91 -16.14
N ASN A 221 7.17 40.92 -16.80
CA ASN A 221 6.91 42.33 -16.49
C ASN A 221 5.44 42.71 -16.72
N ASP A 222 4.74 42.05 -17.65
CA ASP A 222 3.32 42.26 -17.92
C ASP A 222 2.42 41.58 -16.87
N LEU A 223 3.03 40.75 -16.00
CA LEU A 223 2.37 39.95 -14.97
C LEU A 223 2.65 40.46 -13.54
N ARG A 224 3.42 41.55 -13.39
CA ARG A 224 3.73 42.15 -12.09
C ARG A 224 2.52 42.86 -11.49
N ILE A 225 2.32 42.66 -10.19
CA ILE A 225 1.31 43.35 -9.38
C ILE A 225 1.98 44.61 -8.79
N PRO A 226 1.32 45.78 -8.74
CA PRO A 226 1.93 47.02 -8.24
C PRO A 226 2.38 46.92 -6.78
N GLU A 227 3.55 47.52 -6.51
CA GLU A 227 4.22 47.52 -5.21
C GLU A 227 3.42 48.25 -4.13
N ASN A 228 3.28 47.61 -2.97
CA ASN A 228 2.75 48.25 -1.78
C ASN A 228 3.88 48.30 -0.74
N GLU A 229 4.63 49.40 -0.72
CA GLU A 229 5.89 49.61 0.02
C GLU A 229 5.79 49.42 1.55
N ASN A 230 4.61 49.19 2.11
CA ASN A 230 4.39 49.21 3.56
C ASN A 230 4.33 47.83 4.26
N VAL A 231 4.59 46.72 3.56
CA VAL A 231 4.43 45.41 4.19
C VAL A 231 5.72 44.83 4.74
N LYS A 232 6.04 45.14 6.01
CA LYS A 232 7.02 44.38 6.79
C LYS A 232 6.48 43.00 7.17
N LYS A 233 7.30 41.95 7.03
CA LYS A 233 7.02 40.61 7.59
C LYS A 233 6.89 40.71 9.11
N GLN A 234 5.81 40.18 9.66
CA GLN A 234 5.49 40.27 11.09
C GLN A 234 5.73 38.93 11.80
N LYS A 235 5.88 38.93 13.13
CA LYS A 235 5.97 37.69 13.96
C LYS A 235 4.79 36.73 13.72
N THR A 236 3.65 37.25 13.29
CA THR A 236 2.44 36.52 12.90
C THR A 236 2.67 35.57 11.71
N ASP A 237 3.55 35.93 10.77
CA ASP A 237 3.86 35.12 9.59
C ASP A 237 4.60 33.81 9.98
N THR A 238 5.47 33.84 11.00
CA THR A 238 6.19 32.64 11.47
C THR A 238 5.26 31.67 12.21
N LEU A 239 4.35 32.19 13.05
CA LEU A 239 3.40 31.37 13.78
C LEU A 239 2.47 30.60 12.83
N ILE A 240 1.98 31.28 11.77
CA ILE A 240 1.17 30.65 10.72
C ILE A 240 1.90 29.45 10.11
N LEU A 241 3.17 29.63 9.75
CA LEU A 241 3.98 28.60 9.14
C LEU A 241 4.24 27.40 10.06
N VAL A 242 4.54 27.64 11.34
CA VAL A 242 4.74 26.57 12.34
C VAL A 242 3.46 25.79 12.57
N LEU A 243 2.33 26.48 12.69
CA LEU A 243 1.04 25.80 12.89
C LEU A 243 0.61 25.03 11.65
N PHE A 244 0.90 25.53 10.45
CA PHE A 244 0.62 24.81 9.22
C PHE A 244 1.54 23.59 9.03
N PHE A 245 2.79 23.64 9.50
CA PHE A 245 3.64 22.46 9.63
C PHE A 245 2.97 21.39 10.51
N PHE A 246 2.49 21.75 11.71
CA PHE A 246 1.82 20.78 12.58
C PHE A 246 0.46 20.31 12.05
N SER A 247 -0.23 21.13 11.26
CA SER A 247 -1.45 20.72 10.54
C SER A 247 -1.13 19.62 9.53
N GLY A 248 -0.11 19.80 8.69
CA GLY A 248 0.36 18.77 7.76
C GLY A 248 0.88 17.50 8.46
N PHE A 249 1.56 17.66 9.59
CA PHE A 249 2.01 16.57 10.46
C PHE A 249 0.85 15.73 10.98
N ALA A 250 -0.18 16.37 11.53
CA ALA A 250 -1.37 15.70 12.03
C ALA A 250 -2.21 15.06 10.91
N ALA A 251 -2.29 15.72 9.74
CA ALA A 251 -3.00 15.19 8.57
C ALA A 251 -2.47 13.80 8.18
N LEU A 252 -1.15 13.66 8.04
CA LEU A 252 -0.53 12.40 7.59
C LEU A 252 -0.47 11.34 8.69
N ILE A 253 -0.46 11.73 9.97
CA ILE A 253 -0.70 10.80 11.07
C ILE A 253 -2.10 10.17 10.92
N LEU A 254 -3.13 11.00 10.73
CA LEU A 254 -4.50 10.53 10.62
C LEU A 254 -4.73 9.72 9.34
N GLU A 255 -4.18 10.16 8.20
CA GLU A 255 -4.25 9.42 6.94
C GLU A 255 -3.65 8.02 7.09
N ASN A 256 -2.44 7.91 7.65
CA ASN A 256 -1.78 6.62 7.86
C ASN A 256 -2.57 5.71 8.83
N VAL A 257 -3.15 6.29 9.89
CA VAL A 257 -4.03 5.57 10.80
C VAL A 257 -5.24 5.01 10.07
N TRP A 258 -5.90 5.82 9.24
CA TRP A 258 -7.11 5.42 8.53
C TRP A 258 -6.83 4.36 7.47
N ILE A 259 -5.71 4.45 6.74
CA ILE A 259 -5.24 3.38 5.85
C ILE A 259 -5.15 2.06 6.61
N ARG A 260 -4.51 2.05 7.80
CA ARG A 260 -4.39 0.84 8.61
C ARG A 260 -5.74 0.29 9.09
N PHE A 261 -6.65 1.15 9.55
CA PHE A 261 -8.00 0.68 9.92
C PHE A 261 -8.74 0.05 8.73
N PHE A 262 -8.65 0.66 7.54
CA PHE A 262 -9.28 0.11 6.34
C PHE A 262 -8.59 -1.16 5.84
N ASP A 263 -7.27 -1.27 5.94
CA ASP A 263 -6.53 -2.50 5.60
C ASP A 263 -6.94 -3.68 6.48
N MET A 264 -7.24 -3.45 7.77
CA MET A 264 -7.74 -4.49 8.68
C MET A 264 -9.16 -4.97 8.33
N ILE A 265 -9.96 -4.15 7.63
CA ILE A 265 -11.33 -4.52 7.23
C ILE A 265 -11.32 -5.15 5.83
N TYR A 266 -10.60 -4.53 4.91
CA TYR A 266 -10.64 -4.83 3.48
C TYR A 266 -9.57 -5.85 3.06
N GLY A 267 -8.51 -6.00 3.86
CA GLY A 267 -7.27 -6.67 3.48
C GLY A 267 -6.27 -5.73 2.79
N ASN A 268 -4.99 -5.94 3.07
CA ASN A 268 -3.87 -5.20 2.49
C ASN A 268 -3.76 -5.45 0.98
N SER A 269 -4.03 -4.44 0.16
CA SER A 269 -3.96 -4.55 -1.31
C SER A 269 -3.82 -3.19 -1.99
N ILE A 270 -3.44 -3.18 -3.29
CA ILE A 270 -3.47 -1.97 -4.13
C ILE A 270 -4.84 -1.31 -4.10
N LEU A 271 -5.92 -2.11 -4.12
CA LEU A 271 -7.28 -1.61 -4.18
C LEU A 271 -7.68 -0.89 -2.89
N SER A 272 -7.38 -1.46 -1.73
CA SER A 272 -7.70 -0.85 -0.42
C SER A 272 -6.94 0.48 -0.25
N PHE A 273 -5.63 0.47 -0.54
CA PHE A 273 -4.80 1.67 -0.54
C PHE A 273 -5.33 2.75 -1.50
N SER A 274 -5.63 2.37 -2.75
CA SER A 274 -6.12 3.29 -3.78
C SER A 274 -7.46 3.92 -3.41
N LEU A 275 -8.39 3.14 -2.83
CA LEU A 275 -9.70 3.66 -2.42
C LEU A 275 -9.59 4.64 -1.25
N VAL A 276 -8.79 4.33 -0.23
CA VAL A 276 -8.65 5.19 0.95
C VAL A 276 -7.98 6.50 0.60
N VAL A 277 -6.84 6.46 -0.07
CA VAL A 277 -6.09 7.66 -0.46
C VAL A 277 -6.89 8.47 -1.49
N ALA A 278 -7.55 7.84 -2.46
CA ALA A 278 -8.43 8.57 -3.38
C ALA A 278 -9.61 9.22 -2.65
N SER A 279 -10.19 8.58 -1.64
CA SER A 279 -11.26 9.16 -0.81
C SER A 279 -10.76 10.38 -0.03
N PHE A 280 -9.54 10.30 0.52
CA PHE A 280 -8.88 11.39 1.22
C PHE A 280 -8.63 12.59 0.29
N LEU A 281 -8.03 12.34 -0.89
CA LEU A 281 -7.79 13.35 -1.92
C LEU A 281 -9.09 13.94 -2.48
N PHE A 282 -10.13 13.13 -2.65
CA PHE A 282 -11.44 13.58 -3.10
C PHE A 282 -12.06 14.59 -2.11
N GLY A 283 -12.01 14.28 -0.81
CA GLY A 283 -12.43 15.20 0.23
C GLY A 283 -11.61 16.51 0.24
N LEU A 284 -10.28 16.42 0.19
CA LEU A 284 -9.40 17.59 0.08
C LEU A 284 -9.77 18.48 -1.12
N GLY A 285 -10.05 17.87 -2.28
CA GLY A 285 -10.48 18.57 -3.49
C GLY A 285 -11.82 19.30 -3.33
N ILE A 286 -12.84 18.62 -2.76
CA ILE A 286 -14.14 19.23 -2.44
C ILE A 286 -13.96 20.38 -1.44
N GLY A 287 -13.16 20.17 -0.40
CA GLY A 287 -12.82 21.17 0.60
C GLY A 287 -12.23 22.42 -0.01
N SER A 288 -11.23 22.24 -0.88
CA SER A 288 -10.58 23.33 -1.57
C SER A 288 -11.54 24.14 -2.43
N PHE A 289 -12.43 23.45 -3.16
CA PHE A 289 -13.48 24.09 -3.95
C PHE A 289 -14.49 24.85 -3.07
N ALA A 290 -14.97 24.25 -1.97
CA ALA A 290 -15.90 24.85 -1.04
C ALA A 290 -15.32 26.09 -0.32
N ALA A 291 -14.02 26.07 -0.04
CA ALA A 291 -13.30 27.18 0.60
C ALA A 291 -13.46 28.49 -0.16
N LYS A 292 -13.58 28.47 -1.49
CA LYS A 292 -13.82 29.68 -2.29
C LYS A 292 -15.07 30.43 -1.86
N PHE A 293 -16.17 29.70 -1.62
CA PHE A 293 -17.45 30.30 -1.28
C PHE A 293 -17.51 30.68 0.20
N ILE A 294 -17.00 29.80 1.07
CA ILE A 294 -17.01 30.00 2.52
C ILE A 294 -16.08 31.16 2.91
N ALA A 295 -14.86 31.18 2.35
CA ALA A 295 -13.92 32.24 2.60
C ALA A 295 -14.53 33.58 2.19
N ARG A 296 -15.15 33.72 1.02
CA ARG A 296 -15.75 35.00 0.60
C ARG A 296 -16.83 35.52 1.57
N SER A 297 -17.63 34.63 2.15
CA SER A 297 -18.75 35.00 3.03
C SER A 297 -18.31 35.44 4.43
N ILE A 298 -17.17 34.95 4.93
CA ILE A 298 -16.76 35.18 6.33
C ILE A 298 -15.65 36.23 6.40
N LYS A 299 -15.90 37.34 7.10
CA LYS A 299 -14.92 38.44 7.21
C LYS A 299 -13.68 38.06 8.03
N ASN A 300 -13.87 37.40 9.18
CA ASN A 300 -12.78 37.01 10.07
C ASN A 300 -12.17 35.66 9.62
N LYS A 301 -11.16 35.72 8.75
CA LYS A 301 -10.47 34.53 8.21
C LYS A 301 -9.74 33.73 9.28
N ILE A 302 -9.25 34.41 10.32
CA ILE A 302 -8.51 33.75 11.40
C ILE A 302 -9.45 32.90 12.24
N LEU A 303 -10.61 33.44 12.62
CA LEU A 303 -11.64 32.66 13.32
C LEU A 303 -12.13 31.50 12.46
N LEU A 304 -12.33 31.73 11.16
CA LEU A 304 -12.72 30.66 10.23
C LEU A 304 -11.67 29.53 10.21
N PHE A 305 -10.39 29.87 10.10
CA PHE A 305 -9.30 28.90 10.15
C PHE A 305 -9.30 28.12 11.47
N SER A 306 -9.41 28.80 12.62
CA SER A 306 -9.48 28.15 13.93
C SER A 306 -10.66 27.20 14.07
N VAL A 307 -11.84 27.60 13.59
CA VAL A 307 -13.03 26.75 13.63
C VAL A 307 -12.83 25.50 12.77
N ILE A 308 -12.23 25.64 11.58
CA ILE A 308 -11.92 24.52 10.71
C ILE A 308 -10.95 23.55 11.37
N GLU A 309 -9.82 24.02 11.91
CA GLU A 309 -8.84 23.17 12.62
C GLU A 309 -9.49 22.45 13.81
N LEU A 310 -10.35 23.13 14.58
CA LEU A 310 -11.08 22.52 15.68
C LEU A 310 -12.07 21.45 15.18
N SER A 311 -12.79 21.73 14.11
CA SER A 311 -13.72 20.79 13.48
C SER A 311 -13.00 19.57 12.91
N ILE A 312 -11.80 19.71 12.35
CA ILE A 312 -10.99 18.56 11.89
C ILE A 312 -10.67 17.65 13.07
N GLY A 313 -10.14 18.20 14.17
CA GLY A 313 -9.81 17.40 15.36
C GLY A 313 -11.04 16.73 15.97
N LEU A 314 -12.16 17.44 16.09
CA LEU A 314 -13.41 16.88 16.61
C LEU A 314 -14.00 15.78 15.73
N THR A 315 -14.05 16.00 14.42
CA THR A 315 -14.59 14.99 13.49
C THR A 315 -13.70 13.76 13.43
N SER A 316 -12.38 13.93 13.51
CA SER A 316 -11.42 12.82 13.59
C SER A 316 -11.57 12.01 14.88
N LEU A 317 -11.88 12.66 16.02
CA LEU A 317 -12.23 11.96 17.27
C LEU A 317 -13.53 11.18 17.14
N ILE A 318 -14.55 11.74 16.48
CA ILE A 318 -15.81 11.04 16.24
C ILE A 318 -15.55 9.79 15.39
N LEU A 319 -14.68 9.85 14.39
CA LEU A 319 -14.33 8.67 13.59
C LEU A 319 -13.75 7.54 14.44
N LEU A 320 -12.96 7.84 15.49
CA LEU A 320 -12.48 6.82 16.41
C LEU A 320 -13.58 6.09 17.18
N LEU A 321 -14.75 6.70 17.33
CA LEU A 321 -15.94 6.07 17.92
C LEU A 321 -16.74 5.26 16.89
N VAL A 322 -16.60 5.62 15.60
CA VAL A 322 -17.28 4.94 14.49
C VAL A 322 -16.52 3.69 14.04
N PHE A 323 -15.18 3.71 14.06
CA PHE A 323 -14.37 2.55 13.65
C PHE A 323 -14.76 1.25 14.38
N PRO A 324 -15.06 1.25 15.70
CA PRO A 324 -15.60 0.09 16.40
C PRO A 324 -16.94 -0.47 15.91
N ASN A 325 -17.63 0.22 15.01
CA ASN A 325 -18.92 -0.23 14.46
C ASN A 325 -18.83 -0.45 12.95
N ILE A 326 -17.71 -0.10 12.33
CA ILE A 326 -17.56 -0.15 10.88
C ILE A 326 -17.61 -1.58 10.35
N GLU A 327 -17.16 -2.56 11.15
CA GLU A 327 -17.25 -3.99 10.86
C GLU A 327 -18.71 -4.44 10.71
N ARG A 328 -19.57 -4.01 11.64
CA ARG A 328 -21.01 -4.31 11.60
C ARG A 328 -21.67 -3.61 10.41
N ILE A 329 -21.41 -2.32 10.22
CA ILE A 329 -21.91 -1.54 9.08
C ILE A 329 -21.48 -2.20 7.77
N PHE A 330 -20.24 -2.66 7.70
CA PHE A 330 -19.70 -3.38 6.57
C PHE A 330 -20.53 -4.65 6.33
N LEU A 331 -20.60 -5.57 7.30
CA LEU A 331 -21.40 -6.78 7.16
C LEU A 331 -22.82 -6.51 6.69
N GLU A 332 -23.53 -5.60 7.36
CA GLU A 332 -24.91 -5.21 7.04
C GLU A 332 -25.07 -4.67 5.61
N LEU A 333 -24.12 -3.88 5.11
CA LEU A 333 -24.15 -3.33 3.76
C LEU A 333 -23.81 -4.36 2.68
N PHE A 334 -23.04 -5.39 3.01
CA PHE A 334 -22.49 -6.35 2.06
C PHE A 334 -23.22 -7.70 2.04
N PHE A 335 -24.11 -8.01 2.99
CA PHE A 335 -24.96 -9.21 2.91
C PHE A 335 -25.76 -9.24 1.59
N GLY A 336 -25.73 -10.37 0.88
CA GLY A 336 -26.47 -10.54 -0.36
C GLY A 336 -25.92 -9.79 -1.59
N GLU A 337 -24.80 -9.07 -1.48
CA GLU A 337 -24.11 -8.49 -2.66
C GLU A 337 -23.27 -9.51 -3.46
N ASP A 338 -23.71 -9.89 -4.67
CA ASP A 338 -22.99 -10.91 -5.48
C ASP A 338 -22.05 -10.28 -6.52
N SER A 339 -22.14 -8.97 -6.77
CA SER A 339 -21.31 -8.29 -7.76
C SER A 339 -20.04 -7.75 -7.13
N TYR A 340 -18.88 -8.30 -7.51
CA TYR A 340 -17.58 -7.77 -7.10
C TYR A 340 -17.39 -6.28 -7.44
N SER A 341 -17.90 -5.83 -8.58
CA SER A 341 -17.81 -4.42 -8.95
C SER A 341 -18.63 -3.53 -8.02
N ARG A 342 -19.80 -4.01 -7.57
CA ARG A 342 -20.61 -3.30 -6.58
C ARG A 342 -19.99 -3.37 -5.19
N PHE A 343 -19.35 -4.49 -4.84
CA PHE A 343 -18.53 -4.62 -3.65
C PHE A 343 -17.44 -3.54 -3.58
N VAL A 344 -16.63 -3.42 -4.63
CA VAL A 344 -15.57 -2.39 -4.74
C VAL A 344 -16.15 -0.97 -4.71
N PHE A 345 -17.30 -0.75 -5.36
CA PHE A 345 -17.96 0.55 -5.33
C PHE A 345 -18.43 0.93 -3.91
N LEU A 346 -19.10 0.00 -3.21
CA LEU A 346 -19.58 0.22 -1.84
C LEU A 346 -18.41 0.40 -0.86
N LEU A 347 -17.30 -0.32 -1.06
CA LEU A 347 -16.06 -0.11 -0.31
C LEU A 347 -15.58 1.35 -0.42
N GLY A 348 -15.47 1.84 -1.66
CA GLY A 348 -15.12 3.24 -1.91
C GLY A 348 -16.15 4.21 -1.33
N ALA A 349 -17.45 3.90 -1.43
CA ALA A 349 -18.51 4.73 -0.89
C ALA A 349 -18.45 4.83 0.65
N VAL A 350 -18.14 3.73 1.35
CA VAL A 350 -17.93 3.72 2.81
C VAL A 350 -16.68 4.53 3.17
N ALA A 351 -15.56 4.32 2.47
CA ALA A 351 -14.33 5.09 2.70
C ALA A 351 -14.58 6.60 2.50
N ILE A 352 -15.27 7.00 1.43
CA ILE A 352 -15.69 8.38 1.22
C ILE A 352 -16.60 8.83 2.35
N ALA A 353 -17.68 8.11 2.67
CA ALA A 353 -18.64 8.53 3.69
C ALA A 353 -18.00 8.78 5.06
N VAL A 354 -17.05 7.92 5.45
CA VAL A 354 -16.31 8.02 6.71
C VAL A 354 -15.31 9.19 6.66
N LEU A 355 -14.54 9.31 5.59
CA LEU A 355 -13.44 10.28 5.52
C LEU A 355 -13.84 11.67 5.04
N LEU A 356 -14.99 11.83 4.37
CA LEU A 356 -15.35 13.03 3.62
C LEU A 356 -15.35 14.28 4.49
N ILE A 357 -15.89 14.21 5.71
CA ILE A 357 -16.03 15.40 6.57
C ILE A 357 -14.65 15.94 7.00
N PRO A 358 -13.79 15.19 7.72
CA PRO A 358 -12.50 15.71 8.15
C PRO A 358 -11.61 16.10 6.97
N THR A 359 -11.62 15.32 5.89
CA THR A 359 -10.77 15.59 4.71
C THR A 359 -11.25 16.79 3.90
N THR A 360 -12.57 17.03 3.81
CA THR A 360 -13.12 18.27 3.25
C THR A 360 -12.69 19.48 4.07
N LEU A 361 -12.73 19.39 5.39
CA LEU A 361 -12.25 20.47 6.26
C LEU A 361 -10.74 20.70 6.09
N MET A 362 -9.93 19.63 6.02
CA MET A 362 -8.50 19.71 5.71
C MET A 362 -8.25 20.39 4.36
N GLY A 363 -9.08 20.11 3.35
CA GLY A 363 -8.99 20.72 2.01
C GLY A 363 -9.23 22.23 2.00
N MET A 364 -9.95 22.76 3.01
CA MET A 364 -10.19 24.19 3.15
C MET A 364 -9.00 24.97 3.73
N THR A 365 -8.07 24.29 4.40
CA THR A 365 -7.00 24.94 5.19
C THR A 365 -6.08 25.78 4.32
N LEU A 366 -5.50 25.21 3.25
CA LEU A 366 -4.55 25.90 2.37
C LEU A 366 -5.18 27.11 1.66
N PRO A 367 -6.36 27.03 1.01
CA PRO A 367 -6.96 28.20 0.40
C PRO A 367 -7.28 29.32 1.39
N ILE A 368 -7.78 29.00 2.59
CA ILE A 368 -8.10 30.02 3.60
C ILE A 368 -6.81 30.65 4.12
N LEU A 369 -5.80 29.85 4.45
CA LEU A 369 -4.54 30.34 4.98
C LEU A 369 -3.79 31.19 3.95
N SER A 370 -3.91 30.88 2.65
CA SER A 370 -3.32 31.68 1.59
C SER A 370 -3.88 33.11 1.55
N THR A 371 -5.15 33.33 1.89
CA THR A 371 -5.74 34.68 2.00
C THR A 371 -5.22 35.50 3.18
N ILE A 372 -4.65 34.83 4.19
CA ILE A 372 -4.10 35.46 5.40
C ILE A 372 -2.60 35.75 5.20
N TYR A 373 -1.86 34.78 4.65
CA TYR A 373 -0.40 34.82 4.56
C TYR A 373 0.12 35.54 3.31
N THR A 374 -0.55 35.37 2.16
CA THR A 374 -0.01 35.80 0.86
C THR A 374 -0.25 37.28 0.61
N LYS A 375 0.80 37.99 0.17
CA LYS A 375 0.76 39.44 -0.03
C LYS A 375 1.20 39.78 -1.44
N GLY A 376 0.23 39.87 -2.36
CA GLY A 376 0.33 40.49 -3.70
C GLY A 376 1.51 40.07 -4.59
N GLU A 377 2.71 40.58 -4.34
CA GLU A 377 3.85 40.46 -5.25
C GLU A 377 4.55 39.10 -5.22
N THR A 378 4.55 38.43 -4.06
CA THR A 378 5.31 37.18 -3.84
C THR A 378 4.42 35.93 -3.85
N ILE A 379 3.32 35.93 -4.60
CA ILE A 379 2.35 34.82 -4.60
C ILE A 379 3.03 33.47 -4.87
N GLY A 380 3.92 33.41 -5.85
CA GLY A 380 4.67 32.18 -6.14
C GLY A 380 5.51 31.73 -4.94
N SER A 381 6.35 32.61 -4.39
CA SER A 381 7.21 32.28 -3.25
C SER A 381 6.43 32.02 -1.96
N ASP A 382 5.32 32.70 -1.70
CA ASP A 382 4.54 32.55 -0.48
C ASP A 382 3.74 31.24 -0.50
N MET A 383 3.14 30.90 -1.65
CA MET A 383 2.52 29.60 -1.87
C MET A 383 3.55 28.47 -1.77
N GLY A 384 4.74 28.67 -2.35
CA GLY A 384 5.85 27.74 -2.24
C GLY A 384 6.25 27.45 -0.80
N ARG A 385 6.30 28.49 0.07
CA ARG A 385 6.60 28.35 1.51
C ARG A 385 5.50 27.63 2.27
N LEU A 386 4.24 28.05 2.10
CA LEU A 386 3.09 27.42 2.76
C LEU A 386 3.03 25.93 2.44
N TYR A 387 3.04 25.60 1.15
CA TYR A 387 2.99 24.21 0.68
C TYR A 387 4.20 23.42 1.20
N SER A 388 5.41 23.97 1.10
CA SER A 388 6.63 23.27 1.55
C SER A 388 6.62 22.92 3.04
N LEU A 389 6.21 23.84 3.93
CA LEU A 389 6.24 23.58 5.36
C LEU A 389 5.14 22.64 5.81
N ASN A 390 3.96 22.71 5.19
CA ASN A 390 2.94 21.70 5.39
C ASN A 390 3.46 20.32 4.96
N SER A 391 4.05 20.22 3.77
CA SER A 391 4.62 18.97 3.27
C SER A 391 5.77 18.45 4.14
N PHE A 392 6.65 19.31 4.69
CA PHE A 392 7.66 18.88 5.66
C PHE A 392 7.05 18.32 6.95
N GLY A 393 5.97 18.95 7.43
CA GLY A 393 5.19 18.42 8.53
C GLY A 393 4.61 17.05 8.20
N SER A 394 3.99 16.93 7.03
CA SER A 394 3.43 15.69 6.48
C SER A 394 4.45 14.56 6.37
N ILE A 395 5.67 14.84 5.89
CA ILE A 395 6.77 13.85 5.84
C ILE A 395 7.09 13.35 7.25
N LEU A 396 7.29 14.26 8.20
CA LEU A 396 7.63 13.89 9.56
C LEU A 396 6.48 13.14 10.26
N GLY A 397 5.23 13.54 9.99
CA GLY A 397 4.04 12.87 10.52
C GLY A 397 3.90 11.45 9.99
N SER A 398 4.06 11.29 8.67
CA SER A 398 3.99 9.98 8.02
C SER A 398 5.11 9.03 8.49
N PHE A 399 6.34 9.55 8.53
CA PHE A 399 7.50 8.81 9.03
C PHE A 399 7.34 8.43 10.51
N LEU A 400 6.99 9.37 11.40
CA LEU A 400 6.85 9.05 12.82
C LEU A 400 5.68 8.10 13.09
N SER A 401 4.55 8.19 12.38
CA SER A 401 3.46 7.25 12.58
C SER A 401 3.86 5.83 12.20
N GLY A 402 4.45 5.65 11.01
CA GLY A 402 4.79 4.33 10.46
C GLY A 402 5.96 3.62 11.14
N PHE A 403 6.86 4.37 11.80
CA PHE A 403 8.10 3.84 12.38
C PHE A 403 8.16 3.89 13.91
N VAL A 404 7.41 4.78 14.55
CA VAL A 404 7.55 5.04 15.99
C VAL A 404 6.20 4.94 16.70
N LEU A 405 5.21 5.73 16.30
CA LEU A 405 3.98 5.91 17.08
C LEU A 405 3.13 4.64 17.11
N PHE A 406 3.00 3.93 15.97
CA PHE A 406 2.23 2.68 15.93
C PHE A 406 2.77 1.60 16.88
N TYR A 407 4.09 1.52 17.06
CA TYR A 407 4.70 0.48 17.90
C TYR A 407 4.91 0.91 19.37
N THR A 408 4.95 2.22 19.65
CA THR A 408 5.19 2.73 21.01
C THR A 408 3.90 3.01 21.76
N ILE A 409 2.93 3.64 21.10
CA ILE A 409 1.66 4.03 21.71
C ILE A 409 0.46 3.31 21.10
N GLY A 410 0.62 2.59 19.99
CA GLY A 410 -0.45 1.87 19.31
C GLY A 410 -1.21 2.73 18.29
N LEU A 411 -1.92 2.06 17.38
CA LEU A 411 -2.68 2.69 16.29
C LEU A 411 -3.72 3.69 16.80
N HIS A 412 -4.47 3.30 17.82
CA HIS A 412 -5.55 4.10 18.39
C HIS A 412 -5.06 5.40 19.06
N ASN A 413 -4.01 5.32 19.89
CA ASN A 413 -3.44 6.50 20.54
C ASN A 413 -2.72 7.42 19.54
N THR A 414 -2.18 6.86 18.46
CA THR A 414 -1.63 7.64 17.35
C THR A 414 -2.71 8.49 16.68
N ALA A 415 -3.90 7.93 16.49
CA ALA A 415 -5.05 8.67 15.96
C ALA A 415 -5.54 9.78 16.91
N LEU A 416 -5.58 9.48 18.21
CA LEU A 416 -5.90 10.44 19.25
C LEU A 416 -4.90 11.61 19.22
N LEU A 417 -3.60 11.31 19.16
CA LEU A 417 -2.54 12.31 19.07
C LEU A 417 -2.74 13.25 17.87
N GLY A 418 -2.96 12.71 16.67
CA GLY A 418 -3.23 13.52 15.46
C GLY A 418 -4.44 14.44 15.65
N SER A 419 -5.52 13.92 16.21
CA SER A 419 -6.75 14.70 16.47
C SER A 419 -6.54 15.81 17.50
N LEU A 420 -5.76 15.53 18.56
CA LEU A 420 -5.43 16.50 19.60
C LEU A 420 -4.50 17.62 19.10
N ILE A 421 -3.62 17.34 18.13
CA ILE A 421 -2.77 18.37 17.50
C ILE A 421 -3.64 19.38 16.75
N TYR A 422 -4.65 18.95 16.00
CA TYR A 422 -5.61 19.84 15.33
C TYR A 422 -6.36 20.75 16.31
N ILE A 423 -6.86 20.16 17.40
CA ILE A 423 -7.48 20.92 18.49
C ILE A 423 -6.49 21.94 19.05
N ALA A 424 -5.26 21.53 19.36
CA ALA A 424 -4.24 22.42 19.88
C ALA A 424 -3.93 23.59 18.93
N ILE A 425 -3.82 23.35 17.63
CA ILE A 425 -3.62 24.38 16.60
C ILE A 425 -4.75 25.43 16.65
N ALA A 426 -6.01 24.98 16.68
CA ALA A 426 -7.17 25.85 16.75
C ALA A 426 -7.12 26.77 17.97
N PHE A 427 -6.86 26.18 19.14
CA PHE A 427 -6.76 26.92 20.40
C PHE A 427 -5.57 27.90 20.39
N VAL A 428 -4.38 27.49 19.93
CA VAL A 428 -3.22 28.39 19.81
C VAL A 428 -3.53 29.58 18.90
N PHE A 429 -4.20 29.37 17.76
CA PHE A 429 -4.65 30.46 16.89
C PHE A 429 -5.65 31.40 17.59
N ILE A 430 -6.64 30.85 18.30
CA ILE A 430 -7.62 31.64 19.06
C ILE A 430 -6.94 32.46 20.15
N TYR A 431 -5.93 31.92 20.83
CA TYR A 431 -5.21 32.65 21.87
C TYR A 431 -4.46 33.87 21.31
N PHE A 432 -3.66 33.67 20.26
CA PHE A 432 -2.84 34.74 19.71
C PHE A 432 -3.64 35.80 18.94
N TYR A 433 -4.84 35.46 18.42
CA TYR A 433 -5.60 36.34 17.54
C TYR A 433 -7.05 36.65 17.98
N GLY A 434 -7.62 35.89 18.92
CA GLY A 434 -9.01 35.99 19.37
C GLY A 434 -9.26 36.98 20.51
N ARG A 435 -8.24 37.74 20.96
CA ARG A 435 -8.31 38.71 22.08
C ARG A 435 -8.83 38.12 23.41
N LEU A 436 -8.74 36.80 23.61
CA LEU A 436 -9.18 36.12 24.82
C LEU A 436 -8.09 36.21 25.91
N GLN A 437 -8.47 36.39 27.18
CA GLN A 437 -7.51 36.39 28.29
C GLN A 437 -6.93 34.99 28.54
N LEU A 438 -5.62 34.87 28.76
CA LEU A 438 -4.90 33.59 28.93
C LEU A 438 -5.54 32.66 29.98
N LYS A 439 -6.03 33.19 31.09
CA LYS A 439 -6.66 32.39 32.16
C LYS A 439 -7.96 31.74 31.72
N ILE A 440 -8.80 32.49 30.99
CA ILE A 440 -10.08 31.98 30.45
C ILE A 440 -9.80 30.96 29.35
N PHE A 441 -8.82 31.25 28.50
CA PHE A 441 -8.36 30.34 27.45
C PHE A 441 -7.89 28.99 28.02
N MET A 442 -6.99 29.00 29.01
CA MET A 442 -6.48 27.78 29.63
C MET A 442 -7.59 26.99 30.34
N ALA A 443 -8.53 27.67 31.00
CA ALA A 443 -9.67 27.00 31.63
C ALA A 443 -10.57 26.31 30.59
N VAL A 444 -10.91 26.97 29.47
CA VAL A 444 -11.74 26.37 28.41
C VAL A 444 -11.00 25.20 27.76
N PHE A 445 -9.73 25.36 27.43
CA PHE A 445 -8.92 24.31 26.81
C PHE A 445 -8.81 23.07 27.69
N ILE A 446 -8.51 23.24 28.98
CA ILE A 446 -8.37 22.12 29.92
C ILE A 446 -9.71 21.40 30.12
N ASN A 447 -10.81 22.12 30.32
CA ASN A 447 -12.12 21.50 30.47
C ASN A 447 -12.56 20.76 29.20
N PHE A 448 -12.29 21.34 28.03
CA PHE A 448 -12.57 20.69 26.75
C PHE A 448 -11.74 19.42 26.56
N LEU A 449 -10.44 19.48 26.83
CA LEU A 449 -9.56 18.31 26.76
C LEU A 449 -9.99 17.21 27.73
N PHE A 450 -10.38 17.58 28.95
CA PHE A 450 -10.88 16.64 29.94
C PHE A 450 -12.17 15.95 29.49
N LEU A 451 -13.12 16.70 28.92
CA LEU A 451 -14.35 16.15 28.35
C LEU A 451 -14.05 15.18 27.20
N VAL A 452 -13.15 15.55 26.29
CA VAL A 452 -12.72 14.68 25.19
C VAL A 452 -12.15 13.38 25.71
N LEU A 453 -11.24 13.44 26.70
CA LEU A 453 -10.63 12.24 27.28
C LEU A 453 -11.65 11.35 28.02
N ILE A 454 -12.64 11.94 28.70
CA ILE A 454 -13.72 11.19 29.35
C ILE A 454 -14.58 10.47 28.32
N LEU A 455 -15.08 11.19 27.31
CA LEU A 455 -15.93 10.59 26.27
C LEU A 455 -15.17 9.49 25.54
N PHE A 456 -13.90 9.74 25.25
CA PHE A 456 -13.03 8.77 24.62
C PHE A 456 -12.86 7.50 25.45
N ASN A 457 -12.51 7.61 26.74
CA ASN A 457 -12.35 6.44 27.61
C ASN A 457 -13.68 5.67 27.78
N TYR A 458 -14.80 6.38 27.90
CA TYR A 458 -16.12 5.76 28.05
C TYR A 458 -16.53 4.91 26.83
N PHE A 459 -16.22 5.36 25.63
CA PHE A 459 -16.53 4.64 24.39
C PHE A 459 -15.38 3.72 23.91
N TYR A 460 -14.24 3.72 24.60
CA TYR A 460 -13.10 2.89 24.25
C TYR A 460 -13.43 1.41 24.43
N ARG A 461 -13.39 0.67 23.32
CA ARG A 461 -13.55 -0.79 23.29
C ARG A 461 -12.22 -1.36 22.77
N PRO A 462 -11.29 -1.77 23.67
CA PRO A 462 -10.02 -2.36 23.24
C PRO A 462 -10.26 -3.61 22.38
N ASP A 463 -11.36 -4.33 22.65
CA ASP A 463 -11.62 -5.67 22.11
C ASP A 463 -11.99 -5.76 20.63
N PHE A 464 -12.17 -4.61 19.97
CA PHE A 464 -12.72 -4.58 18.62
C PHE A 464 -11.67 -4.73 17.51
N LEU A 465 -10.42 -4.34 17.75
CA LEU A 465 -9.39 -4.30 16.70
C LEU A 465 -8.85 -5.69 16.31
N TYR A 466 -9.36 -6.77 16.91
CA TYR A 466 -8.69 -8.06 16.93
C TYR A 466 -9.10 -9.02 15.80
N ASN A 467 -10.24 -8.77 15.17
CA ASN A 467 -10.93 -9.71 14.29
C ASN A 467 -11.53 -8.98 13.10
N GLY A 468 -10.69 -8.51 12.16
CA GLY A 468 -11.17 -7.98 10.89
C GLY A 468 -12.16 -8.94 10.24
N VAL A 469 -13.39 -8.49 9.96
CA VAL A 469 -14.47 -9.30 9.36
C VAL A 469 -14.03 -9.99 8.08
N TYR A 470 -13.16 -9.30 7.34
CA TYR A 470 -12.74 -9.67 6.00
C TYR A 470 -13.95 -10.08 5.14
N TYR A 471 -13.82 -10.76 4.00
CA TYR A 471 -15.02 -11.27 3.32
C TYR A 471 -15.59 -12.55 3.96
N HIS A 472 -14.85 -13.21 4.88
CA HIS A 472 -15.34 -14.43 5.52
C HIS A 472 -16.58 -14.18 6.38
N GLY A 473 -16.70 -13.01 7.00
CA GLY A 473 -17.94 -12.61 7.69
C GLY A 473 -19.16 -12.54 6.77
N THR A 474 -18.98 -12.37 5.46
CA THR A 474 -20.09 -12.39 4.47
C THR A 474 -20.60 -13.81 4.15
N ARG A 475 -19.95 -14.86 4.67
CA ARG A 475 -20.46 -16.24 4.61
C ARG A 475 -21.67 -16.47 5.51
N TYR A 476 -21.84 -15.65 6.54
CA TYR A 476 -22.99 -15.73 7.43
C TYR A 476 -24.20 -15.07 6.76
N ARG A 477 -25.41 -15.60 7.01
CA ARG A 477 -26.66 -15.04 6.48
C ARG A 477 -27.10 -13.75 7.19
N ASP A 478 -26.54 -13.47 8.35
CA ASP A 478 -26.87 -12.32 9.20
C ASP A 478 -25.66 -11.90 10.07
N ALA A 479 -25.52 -10.60 10.34
CA ALA A 479 -24.47 -10.04 11.19
C ALA A 479 -24.60 -10.53 12.61
N ASP A 480 -25.82 -10.65 13.12
CA ASP A 480 -26.03 -11.08 14.49
C ASP A 480 -25.47 -12.49 14.73
N ARG A 481 -25.60 -13.41 13.76
CA ARG A 481 -25.01 -14.76 13.85
C ARG A 481 -23.47 -14.76 13.76
N TYR A 482 -22.88 -13.86 12.97
CA TYR A 482 -21.43 -13.68 12.95
C TYR A 482 -20.92 -13.17 14.32
N PHE A 483 -21.58 -12.16 14.89
CA PHE A 483 -21.19 -11.61 16.19
C PHE A 483 -21.51 -12.54 17.37
N GLU A 484 -22.50 -13.41 17.26
CA GLU A 484 -22.80 -14.46 18.24
C GLU A 484 -21.67 -15.50 18.31
N VAL A 485 -21.24 -16.03 17.16
CA VAL A 485 -20.11 -16.97 17.09
C VAL A 485 -18.80 -16.29 17.52
N LYS A 486 -18.59 -15.04 17.12
CA LYS A 486 -17.42 -14.24 17.49
C LYS A 486 -17.38 -13.88 18.98
N GLY A 487 -18.53 -13.83 19.66
CA GLY A 487 -18.63 -13.49 21.08
C GLY A 487 -17.89 -14.45 22.01
N ASP A 488 -17.64 -15.67 21.55
CA ASP A 488 -16.97 -16.73 22.30
C ASP A 488 -15.45 -16.82 22.01
N ASP A 489 -14.88 -15.94 21.18
CA ASP A 489 -13.46 -15.93 20.83
C ASP A 489 -12.59 -15.40 22.00
N GLU A 490 -11.61 -16.18 22.45
CA GLU A 490 -10.58 -15.74 23.41
C GLU A 490 -9.33 -15.29 22.65
N VAL A 491 -8.92 -14.03 22.79
CA VAL A 491 -7.66 -13.53 22.22
C VAL A 491 -6.49 -13.83 23.16
N VAL A 492 -5.55 -14.65 22.71
CA VAL A 492 -4.40 -15.09 23.53
C VAL A 492 -3.09 -14.40 23.16
N PHE A 493 -2.99 -13.84 21.95
CA PHE A 493 -1.87 -13.03 21.50
C PHE A 493 -2.34 -11.94 20.54
N GLN A 494 -1.71 -10.76 20.61
CA GLN A 494 -1.89 -9.70 19.62
C GLN A 494 -0.70 -8.76 19.58
N LYS A 495 -0.26 -8.40 18.37
CA LYS A 495 0.82 -7.44 18.20
C LYS A 495 0.80 -6.85 16.81
N GLN A 496 1.07 -5.54 16.73
CA GLN A 496 1.25 -4.83 15.48
C GLN A 496 2.72 -4.90 15.06
N SER A 497 2.97 -5.36 13.83
CA SER A 497 4.27 -5.28 13.17
C SER A 497 4.24 -4.25 12.02
N PRO A 498 5.38 -3.94 11.40
CA PRO A 498 5.40 -3.14 10.17
C PRO A 498 4.61 -3.76 9.02
N TYR A 499 4.52 -5.08 8.95
CA TYR A 499 3.90 -5.83 7.87
C TYR A 499 2.39 -6.00 8.09
N SER A 500 2.01 -6.35 9.31
CA SER A 500 0.66 -6.82 9.63
C SER A 500 0.26 -6.59 11.08
N PHE A 501 -1.04 -6.63 11.33
CA PHE A 501 -1.58 -6.88 12.64
C PHE A 501 -1.74 -8.39 12.84
N VAL A 502 -1.01 -8.98 13.79
CA VAL A 502 -1.05 -10.42 14.05
C VAL A 502 -1.82 -10.67 15.33
N SER A 503 -2.76 -11.61 15.31
CA SER A 503 -3.49 -12.07 16.49
C SER A 503 -3.59 -13.59 16.51
N VAL A 504 -3.67 -14.15 17.72
CA VAL A 504 -4.00 -15.57 17.93
C VAL A 504 -5.25 -15.65 18.77
N ILE A 505 -6.24 -16.37 18.27
CA ILE A 505 -7.53 -16.52 18.92
C ILE A 505 -7.83 -18.00 19.19
N LYS A 506 -8.53 -18.29 20.27
CA LYS A 506 -9.13 -19.58 20.56
C LYS A 506 -10.63 -19.48 20.36
N SER A 507 -11.17 -20.34 19.51
CA SER A 507 -12.59 -20.37 19.17
C SER A 507 -13.04 -21.80 18.95
N ALA A 508 -14.13 -22.21 19.62
CA ALA A 508 -14.70 -23.55 19.54
C ALA A 508 -13.67 -24.71 19.71
N GLY A 509 -12.72 -24.56 20.64
CA GLY A 509 -11.69 -25.58 20.91
C GLY A 509 -10.54 -25.65 19.91
N ARG A 510 -10.51 -24.75 18.91
CA ARG A 510 -9.42 -24.59 17.95
C ARG A 510 -8.70 -23.28 18.18
N THR A 511 -7.42 -23.25 17.80
CA THR A 511 -6.60 -22.04 17.85
C THR A 511 -6.30 -21.58 16.43
N TYR A 512 -6.39 -20.27 16.18
CA TYR A 512 -6.23 -19.68 14.87
C TYR A 512 -5.20 -18.56 14.90
N LEU A 513 -4.20 -18.63 14.03
CA LEU A 513 -3.35 -17.50 13.68
C LEU A 513 -4.06 -16.63 12.68
N LYS A 514 -4.19 -15.35 13.00
CA LYS A 514 -4.77 -14.36 12.13
C LYS A 514 -3.78 -13.28 11.76
N ILE A 515 -3.70 -12.98 10.47
CA ILE A 515 -2.94 -11.86 9.92
C ILE A 515 -3.92 -10.88 9.30
N ASN A 516 -3.94 -9.64 9.81
CA ASN A 516 -4.89 -8.59 9.43
C ASN A 516 -6.36 -9.07 9.52
N GLY A 517 -6.69 -9.87 10.52
CA GLY A 517 -8.04 -10.39 10.76
C GLY A 517 -8.40 -11.67 10.00
N ARG A 518 -7.55 -12.14 9.08
CA ARG A 518 -7.76 -13.35 8.29
C ARG A 518 -6.99 -14.54 8.88
N THR A 519 -7.64 -15.70 8.95
CA THR A 519 -6.99 -16.95 9.38
C THR A 519 -5.97 -17.42 8.35
N GLU A 520 -4.71 -17.58 8.79
CA GLU A 520 -3.60 -18.09 7.97
C GLU A 520 -3.17 -19.50 8.41
N ALA A 521 -3.31 -19.81 9.70
CA ALA A 521 -3.07 -21.15 10.23
C ALA A 521 -4.11 -21.49 11.31
N ALA A 522 -4.40 -22.78 11.47
CA ALA A 522 -5.23 -23.33 12.53
C ALA A 522 -4.53 -24.53 13.16
N THR A 523 -5.11 -25.13 14.20
CA THR A 523 -4.57 -26.33 14.86
C THR A 523 -4.60 -27.61 13.98
N ASP A 524 -4.79 -27.50 12.66
CA ASP A 524 -4.78 -28.59 11.67
C ASP A 524 -3.63 -28.32 10.69
N ALA A 525 -2.74 -29.31 10.51
CA ALA A 525 -1.51 -29.21 9.75
C ALA A 525 -1.50 -30.08 8.48
N THR A 526 -2.63 -30.68 8.10
CA THR A 526 -2.62 -31.80 7.15
C THR A 526 -2.08 -31.40 5.76
N VAL A 527 -2.37 -30.19 5.29
CA VAL A 527 -1.87 -29.68 3.99
C VAL A 527 -0.38 -29.31 4.07
N GLN A 528 0.06 -28.74 5.20
CA GLN A 528 1.44 -28.34 5.47
C GLN A 528 2.38 -29.55 5.44
N ASN A 529 1.94 -30.64 6.06
CA ASN A 529 2.66 -31.90 6.09
C ASN A 529 2.86 -32.46 4.68
N MET A 530 1.82 -32.51 3.85
CA MET A 530 1.96 -32.96 2.46
C MET A 530 2.86 -32.04 1.63
N LEU A 531 2.78 -30.72 1.85
CA LEU A 531 3.63 -29.73 1.19
C LEU A 531 5.12 -29.93 1.53
N SER A 532 5.42 -30.39 2.75
CA SER A 532 6.76 -30.80 3.20
C SER A 532 7.19 -32.15 2.64
N ASP A 533 6.35 -33.17 2.82
CA ASP A 533 6.75 -34.57 2.65
C ASP A 533 6.95 -34.92 1.17
N LEU A 534 6.07 -34.44 0.28
CA LEU A 534 6.14 -34.76 -1.16
C LEU A 534 7.48 -34.37 -1.81
N PRO A 535 7.97 -33.11 -1.75
CA PRO A 535 9.23 -32.77 -2.38
C PRO A 535 10.44 -33.45 -1.74
N LEU A 536 10.41 -33.77 -0.44
CA LEU A 536 11.50 -34.46 0.25
C LEU A 536 11.56 -35.94 -0.13
N ILE A 537 10.40 -36.59 -0.30
CA ILE A 537 10.31 -37.97 -0.78
C ILE A 537 10.80 -38.04 -2.24
N PHE A 538 10.35 -37.13 -3.10
CA PHE A 538 10.73 -37.15 -4.52
C PHE A 538 12.17 -36.67 -4.81
N HIS A 539 12.91 -36.20 -3.80
CA HIS A 539 14.31 -35.80 -3.97
C HIS A 539 15.26 -36.91 -3.49
N ALA A 540 16.30 -37.21 -4.27
CA ALA A 540 17.21 -38.32 -3.98
C ALA A 540 18.18 -38.07 -2.80
N SER A 541 18.42 -36.81 -2.42
CA SER A 541 19.22 -36.44 -1.23
C SER A 541 18.91 -35.00 -0.81
N PRO A 542 17.81 -34.74 -0.08
CA PRO A 542 17.39 -33.39 0.25
C PRO A 542 18.21 -32.80 1.41
N ASP A 543 19.49 -32.47 1.17
CA ASP A 543 20.42 -32.03 2.22
C ASP A 543 20.14 -30.58 2.67
N GLU A 544 19.88 -29.67 1.72
CA GLU A 544 19.73 -28.23 1.91
C GLU A 544 18.30 -27.80 1.55
N VAL A 545 17.52 -27.42 2.57
CA VAL A 545 16.10 -27.05 2.41
C VAL A 545 15.88 -25.58 2.76
N ALA A 546 15.07 -24.88 1.96
CA ALA A 546 14.55 -23.57 2.31
C ALA A 546 13.03 -23.62 2.45
N ILE A 547 12.50 -22.99 3.50
CA ILE A 547 11.07 -22.81 3.73
C ILE A 547 10.76 -21.31 3.61
N ILE A 548 9.76 -20.96 2.80
CA ILE A 548 9.30 -19.59 2.61
C ILE A 548 7.95 -19.43 3.31
N GLY A 549 7.94 -18.66 4.39
CA GLY A 549 6.79 -18.46 5.26
C GLY A 549 6.76 -19.49 6.40
N HIS A 550 6.80 -19.01 7.64
CA HIS A 550 6.76 -19.87 8.82
C HIS A 550 5.32 -20.20 9.21
N GLY A 551 4.44 -19.20 9.19
CA GLY A 551 3.02 -19.34 9.51
C GLY A 551 2.77 -20.06 10.85
N GLY A 552 2.14 -21.24 10.77
CA GLY A 552 1.83 -22.11 11.90
C GLY A 552 2.99 -22.98 12.41
N GLY A 553 4.14 -22.99 11.72
CA GLY A 553 5.33 -23.76 12.11
C GLY A 553 5.29 -25.24 11.71
N TYR A 554 4.15 -25.74 11.24
CA TYR A 554 3.93 -27.15 10.88
C TYR A 554 4.83 -27.65 9.74
N THR A 555 5.02 -26.85 8.70
CA THR A 555 5.91 -27.19 7.59
C THR A 555 7.35 -27.35 8.08
N LEU A 556 7.82 -26.48 8.98
CA LEU A 556 9.12 -26.60 9.60
C LEU A 556 9.22 -27.88 10.44
N GLU A 557 8.23 -28.16 11.28
CA GLU A 557 8.17 -29.35 12.13
C GLU A 557 8.20 -30.64 11.29
N ALA A 558 7.48 -30.70 10.18
CA ALA A 558 7.51 -31.84 9.28
C ALA A 558 8.90 -32.05 8.67
N VAL A 559 9.54 -30.98 8.19
CA VAL A 559 10.89 -31.05 7.60
C VAL A 559 11.94 -31.51 8.62
N THR A 560 11.84 -31.13 9.90
CA THR A 560 12.80 -31.61 10.92
C THR A 560 12.68 -33.11 11.21
N LYS A 561 11.58 -33.78 10.84
CA LYS A 561 11.48 -35.25 10.98
C LYS A 561 12.35 -36.00 9.97
N PHE A 562 12.78 -35.35 8.88
CA PHE A 562 13.65 -35.96 7.86
C PHE A 562 15.12 -35.89 8.28
N SER A 563 15.70 -37.05 8.64
CA SER A 563 17.12 -37.15 9.03
C SER A 563 18.11 -36.89 7.89
N ALA A 564 17.67 -37.04 6.64
CA ALA A 564 18.45 -36.72 5.44
C ALA A 564 18.70 -35.22 5.29
N VAL A 565 17.84 -34.38 5.86
CA VAL A 565 18.00 -32.92 5.82
C VAL A 565 19.11 -32.50 6.78
N ALA A 566 20.13 -31.84 6.24
CA ALA A 566 21.30 -31.38 6.98
C ALA A 566 21.21 -29.92 7.41
N SER A 567 20.53 -29.07 6.64
CA SER A 567 20.33 -27.65 6.95
C SER A 567 18.98 -27.16 6.43
N ILE A 568 18.31 -26.34 7.25
CA ILE A 568 17.00 -25.76 6.96
C ILE A 568 17.09 -24.25 7.14
N ASP A 569 16.88 -23.47 6.09
CA ASP A 569 16.65 -22.03 6.20
C ASP A 569 15.14 -21.77 6.27
N ASP A 570 14.64 -21.38 7.44
CA ASP A 570 13.24 -21.00 7.64
C ASP A 570 13.09 -19.48 7.50
N ILE A 571 12.49 -19.02 6.40
CA ILE A 571 12.50 -17.62 5.99
C ILE A 571 11.14 -16.98 6.24
N GLU A 572 11.06 -16.16 7.28
CA GLU A 572 9.84 -15.46 7.71
C GLU A 572 10.05 -13.94 7.61
N ILE A 573 9.11 -13.23 6.98
CA ILE A 573 9.21 -11.78 6.81
C ILE A 573 8.90 -11.01 8.11
N ASP A 574 8.05 -11.56 8.97
CA ASP A 574 7.55 -10.90 10.17
C ASP A 574 7.90 -11.67 11.46
N GLN A 575 8.84 -11.13 12.24
CA GLN A 575 9.21 -11.65 13.57
C GLN A 575 8.01 -11.85 14.50
N VAL A 576 6.95 -11.05 14.34
CA VAL A 576 5.75 -11.16 15.17
C VAL A 576 5.02 -12.48 14.91
N ILE A 577 5.13 -13.07 13.72
CA ILE A 577 4.56 -14.40 13.43
C ILE A 577 5.26 -15.47 14.27
N ILE A 578 6.59 -15.41 14.40
CA ILE A 578 7.36 -16.32 15.27
C ILE A 578 6.96 -16.18 16.75
N GLU A 579 6.72 -14.94 17.22
CA GLU A 579 6.22 -14.71 18.58
C GLU A 579 4.79 -15.23 18.77
N ALA A 580 3.91 -15.01 17.80
CA ALA A 580 2.53 -15.47 17.81
C ALA A 580 2.42 -16.99 17.78
N ASN A 581 3.34 -17.63 17.07
CA ASN A 581 3.35 -19.05 16.82
C ASN A 581 3.40 -19.90 18.10
N GLN A 582 4.08 -19.39 19.15
CA GLN A 582 4.12 -19.99 20.50
C GLN A 582 2.74 -20.19 21.16
N TYR A 583 1.70 -19.55 20.63
CA TYR A 583 0.34 -19.63 21.15
C TYR A 583 -0.57 -20.56 20.35
N ILE A 584 -0.14 -21.05 19.18
CA ILE A 584 -0.93 -21.93 18.30
C ILE A 584 -0.62 -23.39 18.57
N HIS A 585 0.68 -23.72 18.60
CA HIS A 585 1.23 -25.06 18.74
C HIS A 585 2.56 -24.97 19.49
N ASP A 586 2.94 -26.02 20.20
CA ASP A 586 4.18 -26.05 20.99
C ASP A 586 5.40 -26.30 20.06
N ASN A 587 5.71 -25.33 19.20
CA ASN A 587 6.79 -25.40 18.21
C ASN A 587 8.22 -25.28 18.81
N GLY A 588 8.34 -25.41 20.15
CA GLY A 588 9.59 -25.28 20.89
C GLY A 588 10.69 -26.27 20.48
N ASP A 589 10.30 -27.42 19.91
CA ASP A 589 11.25 -28.45 19.46
C ASP A 589 11.76 -28.20 18.04
N ALA A 590 10.93 -27.73 17.11
CA ALA A 590 11.34 -27.55 15.71
C ALA A 590 12.29 -26.34 15.53
N LEU A 591 11.98 -25.19 16.14
CA LEU A 591 12.84 -24.00 16.08
C LEU A 591 14.15 -24.14 16.87
N SER A 592 14.22 -25.12 17.78
CA SER A 592 15.45 -25.41 18.55
C SER A 592 16.33 -26.49 17.91
N ASP A 593 15.88 -27.10 16.81
CA ASP A 593 16.67 -28.07 16.05
C ASP A 593 17.97 -27.40 15.54
N PRO A 594 19.15 -28.00 15.77
CA PRO A 594 20.43 -27.40 15.40
C PRO A 594 20.64 -27.23 13.89
N ARG A 595 19.81 -27.86 13.05
CA ARG A 595 19.85 -27.73 11.59
C ARG A 595 19.06 -26.51 11.11
N VAL A 596 18.19 -25.95 11.95
CA VAL A 596 17.30 -24.85 11.61
C VAL A 596 18.01 -23.51 11.80
N ASN A 597 17.98 -22.71 10.75
CA ASN A 597 18.42 -21.34 10.72
C ASN A 597 17.21 -20.44 10.42
N LEU A 598 16.68 -19.82 11.47
CA LEU A 598 15.58 -18.85 11.34
C LEU A 598 16.10 -17.53 10.73
N VAL A 599 15.58 -17.18 9.55
CA VAL A 599 15.95 -16.00 8.79
C VAL A 599 14.77 -15.02 8.76
N ILE A 600 14.88 -13.92 9.50
CA ILE A 600 13.88 -12.85 9.44
C ILE A 600 14.15 -11.93 8.24
N ALA A 601 13.57 -12.27 7.09
CA ALA A 601 13.78 -11.54 5.85
C ALA A 601 12.62 -11.72 4.85
N ASP A 602 12.54 -10.80 3.89
CA ASP A 602 11.75 -11.02 2.68
C ASP A 602 12.40 -12.14 1.84
N ALA A 603 11.69 -13.26 1.66
CA ALA A 603 12.23 -14.44 0.98
C ALA A 603 12.64 -14.17 -0.46
N ARG A 604 11.92 -13.32 -1.18
CA ARG A 604 12.26 -12.94 -2.55
C ARG A 604 13.59 -12.17 -2.58
N ASN A 605 13.78 -11.21 -1.69
CA ASN A 605 15.04 -10.47 -1.58
C ASN A 605 16.19 -11.37 -1.12
N TYR A 606 15.93 -12.24 -0.14
CA TYR A 606 16.90 -13.19 0.40
C TYR A 606 17.40 -14.15 -0.69
N LEU A 607 16.49 -14.78 -1.45
CA LEU A 607 16.86 -15.68 -2.55
C LEU A 607 17.51 -14.95 -3.72
N PHE A 608 17.07 -13.73 -4.03
CA PHE A 608 17.67 -12.91 -5.09
C PHE A 608 19.11 -12.50 -4.78
N THR A 609 19.40 -12.20 -3.51
CA THR A 609 20.72 -11.74 -3.06
C THR A 609 21.64 -12.86 -2.56
N GLY A 610 21.05 -13.99 -2.20
CA GLY A 610 21.74 -15.17 -1.69
C GLY A 610 22.59 -15.87 -2.76
N THR A 611 23.63 -16.56 -2.29
CA THR A 611 24.48 -17.42 -3.13
C THR A 611 24.30 -18.91 -2.82
N LYS A 612 23.62 -19.23 -1.71
CA LYS A 612 23.30 -20.60 -1.29
C LYS A 612 22.35 -21.25 -2.30
N LYS A 613 22.53 -22.55 -2.51
CA LYS A 613 21.70 -23.38 -3.38
C LYS A 613 20.99 -24.43 -2.55
N TYR A 614 19.74 -24.69 -2.89
CA TYR A 614 18.87 -25.62 -2.18
C TYR A 614 18.54 -26.83 -3.05
N ASP A 615 18.43 -27.97 -2.40
CA ASP A 615 17.86 -29.20 -2.98
C ASP A 615 16.34 -29.04 -3.08
N VAL A 616 15.72 -28.51 -2.01
CA VAL A 616 14.29 -28.29 -1.96
C VAL A 616 13.99 -26.88 -1.49
N ILE A 617 13.10 -26.19 -2.20
CA ILE A 617 12.48 -24.94 -1.75
C ILE A 617 10.99 -25.19 -1.56
N ILE A 618 10.51 -25.08 -0.33
CA ILE A 618 9.10 -25.20 0.03
C ILE A 618 8.54 -23.79 0.22
N SER A 619 7.50 -23.44 -0.54
CA SER A 619 6.91 -22.11 -0.53
C SER A 619 5.46 -22.14 -0.05
N GLU A 620 5.25 -21.62 1.15
CA GLU A 620 3.94 -21.48 1.80
C GLU A 620 3.67 -20.01 2.18
N PRO A 621 3.60 -19.10 1.20
CA PRO A 621 3.25 -17.73 1.50
C PRO A 621 1.76 -17.63 1.87
N SER A 622 1.37 -16.49 2.42
CA SER A 622 -0.04 -16.13 2.58
C SER A 622 -0.79 -16.14 1.23
N HIS A 623 -2.10 -15.92 1.25
CA HIS A 623 -2.97 -15.88 0.08
C HIS A 623 -2.43 -15.03 -1.09
N ILE A 624 -2.67 -15.52 -2.31
CA ILE A 624 -2.01 -15.05 -3.54
C ILE A 624 -2.20 -13.56 -3.82
N TRP A 625 -3.33 -12.94 -3.49
CA TRP A 625 -3.51 -11.50 -3.70
C TRP A 625 -2.67 -10.64 -2.75
N ALA A 626 -2.32 -11.15 -1.56
CA ALA A 626 -1.46 -10.48 -0.58
C ALA A 626 0.03 -10.81 -0.78
N SER A 627 0.32 -11.97 -1.38
CA SER A 627 1.67 -12.47 -1.67
C SER A 627 1.98 -12.56 -3.17
N SER A 628 1.24 -11.85 -4.02
CA SER A 628 1.30 -11.92 -5.49
C SER A 628 2.72 -11.86 -6.07
N PRO A 629 3.66 -11.06 -5.53
CA PRO A 629 5.05 -11.06 -5.97
C PRO A 629 5.79 -12.41 -5.86
N LEU A 630 5.25 -13.40 -5.13
CA LEU A 630 5.79 -14.77 -5.00
C LEU A 630 5.15 -15.75 -6.00
N PHE A 631 4.27 -15.27 -6.87
CA PHE A 631 3.62 -16.07 -7.93
C PHE A 631 3.88 -15.51 -9.32
N THR A 632 4.93 -14.69 -9.48
CA THR A 632 5.32 -14.12 -10.78
C THR A 632 6.40 -14.98 -11.46
N LYS A 633 6.46 -14.88 -12.78
CA LYS A 633 7.56 -15.46 -13.57
C LYS A 633 8.92 -15.02 -13.03
N ASP A 634 9.07 -13.74 -12.70
CA ASP A 634 10.29 -13.14 -12.17
C ASP A 634 10.72 -13.82 -10.86
N PHE A 635 9.78 -14.13 -9.96
CA PHE A 635 10.08 -14.86 -8.74
C PHE A 635 10.45 -16.33 -9.01
N PHE A 636 9.74 -17.02 -9.90
CA PHE A 636 10.11 -18.39 -10.25
C PHE A 636 11.48 -18.48 -10.91
N GLU A 637 11.90 -17.45 -11.66
CA GLU A 637 13.27 -17.36 -12.17
C GLU A 637 14.31 -17.15 -11.05
N ILE A 638 13.93 -16.47 -9.96
CA ILE A 638 14.76 -16.36 -8.74
C ILE A 638 14.87 -17.72 -8.07
N THR A 639 13.75 -18.41 -7.80
CA THR A 639 13.77 -19.73 -7.15
C THR A 639 14.53 -20.76 -7.97
N LYS A 640 14.36 -20.76 -9.30
CA LYS A 640 15.10 -21.64 -10.21
C LYS A 640 16.61 -21.38 -10.15
N LYS A 641 17.02 -20.12 -9.97
CA LYS A 641 18.43 -19.76 -9.75
C LYS A 641 18.91 -20.08 -8.35
N SER A 642 18.04 -20.31 -7.38
CA SER A 642 18.42 -20.72 -6.02
C SER A 642 18.40 -22.24 -5.83
N LEU A 643 17.87 -23.01 -6.80
CA LEU A 643 17.90 -24.48 -6.77
C LEU A 643 19.23 -25.05 -7.32
N LYS A 644 19.59 -26.25 -6.85
CA LYS A 644 20.55 -27.15 -7.51
C LYS A 644 19.95 -27.73 -8.80
N GLU A 645 20.75 -28.42 -9.61
CA GLU A 645 20.31 -28.92 -10.93
C GLU A 645 19.15 -29.92 -10.84
N ASP A 646 19.19 -30.78 -9.83
CA ASP A 646 18.19 -31.77 -9.44
C ASP A 646 17.19 -31.24 -8.40
N GLY A 647 17.18 -29.94 -8.13
CA GLY A 647 16.33 -29.36 -7.09
C GLY A 647 14.85 -29.32 -7.45
N ILE A 648 14.01 -29.31 -6.41
CA ILE A 648 12.54 -29.28 -6.49
C ILE A 648 12.01 -28.02 -5.79
N TYR A 649 11.12 -27.30 -6.48
CA TYR A 649 10.33 -26.22 -5.90
C TYR A 649 8.92 -26.73 -5.60
N ALA A 650 8.51 -26.69 -4.33
CA ALA A 650 7.16 -27.03 -3.91
C ALA A 650 6.39 -25.76 -3.52
N THR A 651 5.13 -25.66 -3.90
CA THR A 651 4.27 -24.55 -3.47
C THR A 651 2.85 -25.02 -3.19
N TRP A 652 2.27 -24.48 -2.12
CA TRP A 652 0.85 -24.63 -1.83
C TRP A 652 0.02 -23.70 -2.71
N LEU A 653 -1.16 -24.17 -3.13
CA LEU A 653 -2.16 -23.39 -3.85
C LEU A 653 -3.55 -23.48 -3.19
N PRO A 654 -4.14 -22.33 -2.80
CA PRO A 654 -5.49 -22.27 -2.26
C PRO A 654 -6.54 -22.33 -3.38
N VAL A 655 -6.63 -23.45 -4.10
CA VAL A 655 -7.52 -23.59 -5.28
C VAL A 655 -8.99 -23.29 -4.96
N TYR A 656 -9.41 -23.42 -3.70
CA TYR A 656 -10.73 -23.04 -3.19
C TYR A 656 -11.02 -21.52 -3.29
N GLU A 657 -10.01 -20.67 -3.52
CA GLU A 657 -10.17 -19.21 -3.66
C GLU A 657 -10.00 -18.72 -5.11
N MET A 658 -9.80 -19.65 -6.05
CA MET A 658 -9.36 -19.34 -7.41
C MET A 658 -10.40 -19.76 -8.46
N SER A 659 -10.45 -19.02 -9.56
CA SER A 659 -11.15 -19.45 -10.77
C SER A 659 -10.26 -20.34 -11.65
N ASP A 660 -10.86 -21.05 -12.61
CA ASP A 660 -10.11 -21.81 -13.62
C ASP A 660 -9.13 -20.93 -14.41
N TYR A 661 -9.47 -19.66 -14.63
CA TYR A 661 -8.56 -18.70 -15.27
C TYR A 661 -7.33 -18.44 -14.40
N ASP A 662 -7.52 -18.16 -13.10
CA ASP A 662 -6.40 -17.91 -12.19
C ASP A 662 -5.48 -19.13 -12.07
N TYR A 663 -6.10 -20.31 -12.02
CA TYR A 663 -5.40 -21.59 -11.98
C TYR A 663 -4.54 -21.80 -13.25
N GLY A 664 -5.11 -21.56 -14.42
CA GLY A 664 -4.37 -21.63 -15.69
C GLY A 664 -3.25 -20.58 -15.79
N VAL A 665 -3.44 -19.37 -15.24
CA VAL A 665 -2.37 -18.34 -15.15
C VAL A 665 -1.20 -18.86 -14.32
N ILE A 666 -1.43 -19.49 -13.17
CA ILE A 666 -0.36 -20.07 -12.34
C ILE A 666 0.38 -21.16 -13.09
N ILE A 667 -0.34 -22.12 -13.66
CA ILE A 667 0.26 -23.23 -14.42
C ILE A 667 1.10 -22.67 -15.56
N LYS A 668 0.56 -21.75 -16.38
CA LYS A 668 1.29 -21.13 -17.49
C LYS A 668 2.54 -20.38 -17.01
N THR A 669 2.47 -19.74 -15.86
CA THR A 669 3.58 -18.95 -15.30
C THR A 669 4.69 -19.87 -14.79
N ILE A 670 4.37 -20.91 -14.01
CA ILE A 670 5.35 -21.89 -13.51
C ILE A 670 5.98 -22.65 -14.67
N THR A 671 5.18 -23.16 -15.61
CA THR A 671 5.67 -23.94 -16.75
C THR A 671 6.46 -23.12 -17.77
N SER A 672 6.35 -21.79 -17.74
CA SER A 672 7.23 -20.90 -18.52
C SER A 672 8.66 -20.83 -17.98
N VAL A 673 8.89 -21.32 -16.76
CA VAL A 673 10.20 -21.32 -16.08
C VAL A 673 10.70 -22.74 -15.83
N TYR A 674 9.82 -23.62 -15.33
CA TYR A 674 10.11 -25.02 -15.03
C TYR A 674 9.52 -25.94 -16.10
N PRO A 675 10.31 -26.80 -16.75
CA PRO A 675 9.81 -27.70 -17.79
C PRO A 675 8.91 -28.83 -17.27
N HIS A 676 9.01 -29.18 -15.98
CA HIS A 676 8.24 -30.27 -15.38
C HIS A 676 7.44 -29.75 -14.18
N LEU A 677 6.18 -30.17 -14.10
CA LEU A 677 5.24 -29.82 -13.04
C LEU A 677 4.42 -31.06 -12.68
N LEU A 678 4.43 -31.44 -11.40
CA LEU A 678 3.51 -32.43 -10.83
C LEU A 678 2.49 -31.72 -9.95
N ILE A 679 1.24 -32.18 -10.01
CA ILE A 679 0.13 -31.59 -9.26
C ILE A 679 -0.51 -32.66 -8.38
N PHE A 680 -0.60 -32.37 -7.09
CA PHE A 680 -1.23 -33.21 -6.08
C PHE A 680 -2.40 -32.44 -5.44
N LYS A 681 -3.49 -33.12 -5.12
CA LYS A 681 -4.64 -32.53 -4.45
C LYS A 681 -4.90 -33.21 -3.12
N TYR A 682 -5.13 -32.42 -2.09
CA TYR A 682 -5.39 -32.94 -0.76
C TYR A 682 -6.19 -31.95 0.09
N SER A 683 -7.20 -32.43 0.82
CA SER A 683 -8.06 -31.62 1.71
C SER A 683 -8.55 -30.28 1.10
N GLY A 684 -8.90 -30.31 -0.19
CA GLY A 684 -9.38 -29.14 -0.93
C GLY A 684 -8.31 -28.13 -1.36
N ALA A 685 -7.04 -28.33 -1.01
CA ALA A 685 -5.87 -27.60 -1.50
C ALA A 685 -5.10 -28.41 -2.56
N GLU A 686 -4.16 -27.76 -3.25
CA GLU A 686 -3.24 -28.44 -4.16
C GLU A 686 -1.78 -28.09 -3.84
N VAL A 687 -0.89 -29.06 -4.05
CA VAL A 687 0.57 -28.91 -3.93
C VAL A 687 1.18 -29.11 -5.31
N PHE A 688 1.96 -28.13 -5.73
CA PHE A 688 2.65 -28.14 -7.02
C PHE A 688 4.13 -28.42 -6.79
N LEU A 689 4.68 -29.42 -7.48
CA LEU A 689 6.11 -29.69 -7.51
C LEU A 689 6.68 -29.34 -8.88
N ALA A 690 7.54 -28.33 -8.95
CA ALA A 690 8.15 -27.85 -10.18
C ALA A 690 9.65 -28.13 -10.18
N SER A 691 10.18 -28.61 -11.30
CA SER A 691 11.58 -29.03 -11.42
C SER A 691 12.14 -28.85 -12.83
N ASN A 692 13.48 -28.86 -12.94
CA ASN A 692 14.18 -28.86 -14.23
C ASN A 692 14.38 -30.26 -14.82
N HIS A 693 14.21 -31.30 -14.01
CA HIS A 693 14.34 -32.70 -14.39
C HIS A 693 13.00 -33.40 -14.22
N LYS A 694 12.75 -34.44 -15.02
CA LYS A 694 11.49 -35.17 -14.94
C LYS A 694 11.45 -36.00 -13.65
N ILE A 695 10.40 -35.83 -12.86
CA ILE A 695 10.09 -36.65 -11.70
C ILE A 695 9.05 -37.68 -12.14
N ASP A 696 9.30 -38.96 -11.86
CA ASP A 696 8.34 -40.03 -12.11
C ASP A 696 7.68 -40.45 -10.79
N PRO A 697 6.41 -40.07 -10.55
CA PRO A 697 5.73 -40.38 -9.29
C PRO A 697 5.53 -41.89 -9.08
N SER A 698 5.67 -42.71 -10.12
CA SER A 698 5.51 -44.17 -10.05
C SER A 698 6.81 -44.92 -9.76
N SER A 699 7.94 -44.23 -9.58
CA SER A 699 9.24 -44.87 -9.39
C SER A 699 9.55 -45.18 -7.92
N ASP A 700 9.94 -46.43 -7.65
CA ASP A 700 10.36 -46.88 -6.31
C ASP A 700 11.71 -46.27 -5.86
N ILE A 701 12.42 -45.57 -6.74
CA ILE A 701 13.77 -45.00 -6.49
C ILE A 701 13.74 -43.93 -5.38
N TYR A 702 12.58 -43.35 -5.11
CA TYR A 702 12.36 -42.24 -4.16
C TYR A 702 12.03 -42.71 -2.73
N LEU A 703 11.80 -44.00 -2.53
CA LEU A 703 11.43 -44.60 -1.23
C LEU A 703 12.58 -44.94 -0.25
N PRO A 704 13.89 -45.01 -0.59
CA PRO A 704 14.91 -45.49 0.35
C PRO A 704 15.25 -44.52 1.49
N HIS A 705 14.67 -43.31 1.50
CA HIS A 705 14.79 -42.33 2.59
C HIS A 705 13.59 -42.34 3.56
N LEU A 706 12.59 -43.19 3.30
CA LEU A 706 11.47 -43.41 4.19
C LEU A 706 11.91 -44.32 5.34
N ASP A 707 12.32 -43.73 6.47
CA ASP A 707 12.13 -44.40 7.76
C ASP A 707 10.64 -44.32 8.11
N ASP A 708 10.05 -45.29 8.82
CA ASP A 708 8.63 -45.25 9.21
C ASP A 708 8.28 -43.98 10.02
N ASN A 709 9.30 -43.32 10.60
CA ASN A 709 9.18 -42.06 11.35
C ASN A 709 9.33 -40.79 10.47
N ALA A 710 9.71 -40.91 9.19
CA ALA A 710 9.97 -39.77 8.32
C ALA A 710 8.70 -39.19 7.69
N VAL A 711 7.68 -40.04 7.49
CA VAL A 711 6.33 -39.59 7.16
C VAL A 711 5.75 -38.90 8.38
N SER A 712 5.28 -37.66 8.23
CA SER A 712 4.65 -36.94 9.34
C SER A 712 3.54 -37.80 9.97
N ASP A 713 3.56 -37.95 11.30
CA ASP A 713 2.58 -38.77 12.05
C ASP A 713 1.12 -38.49 11.67
N GLU A 714 0.86 -37.26 11.22
CA GLU A 714 -0.44 -36.78 10.78
C GLU A 714 -0.78 -37.20 9.35
N MET A 715 0.16 -37.15 8.38
CA MET A 715 -0.05 -37.78 7.06
C MET A 715 -0.27 -39.29 7.24
N ASP A 716 0.47 -39.90 8.15
CA ASP A 716 0.36 -41.30 8.53
C ASP A 716 -0.97 -41.63 9.22
N TYR A 717 -1.42 -40.76 10.12
CA TYR A 717 -2.72 -40.83 10.78
C TYR A 717 -3.86 -40.68 9.79
N VAL A 718 -3.76 -39.75 8.86
CA VAL A 718 -4.82 -39.52 7.89
C VAL A 718 -4.87 -40.61 6.82
N ARG A 719 -3.72 -41.11 6.36
CA ARG A 719 -3.65 -42.34 5.54
C ARG A 719 -4.46 -43.47 6.18
N ARG A 720 -4.30 -43.68 7.49
CA ARG A 720 -5.04 -44.70 8.25
C ARG A 720 -6.53 -44.39 8.43
N LEU A 721 -6.92 -43.11 8.51
CA LEU A 721 -8.31 -42.71 8.71
C LEU A 721 -9.15 -42.72 7.42
N GLU A 722 -8.60 -42.24 6.30
CA GLU A 722 -9.37 -42.03 5.07
C GLU A 722 -9.67 -43.33 4.32
N TYR A 723 -8.81 -44.36 4.48
CA TYR A 723 -8.85 -45.51 3.58
C TYR A 723 -9.33 -46.82 4.21
N GLU A 724 -9.54 -46.89 5.53
CA GLU A 724 -9.91 -48.11 6.29
C GLU A 724 -9.02 -49.36 6.04
N GLU A 725 -8.03 -49.30 5.14
CA GLU A 725 -7.00 -50.28 4.81
C GLU A 725 -5.59 -49.65 4.94
N ASP A 726 -4.58 -50.47 5.25
CA ASP A 726 -3.15 -50.10 5.30
C ASP A 726 -2.60 -49.86 3.88
N LEU A 727 -3.04 -48.81 3.19
CA LEU A 727 -2.38 -48.35 1.96
C LEU A 727 -0.91 -48.06 2.25
N ASP A 728 -0.04 -48.48 1.34
CA ASP A 728 1.36 -48.07 1.37
C ASP A 728 1.47 -46.57 0.96
N VAL A 729 2.51 -45.88 1.47
CA VAL A 729 2.78 -44.46 1.21
C VAL A 729 2.75 -44.12 -0.29
N GLN A 730 3.30 -44.98 -1.14
CA GLN A 730 3.33 -44.83 -2.59
C GLN A 730 1.93 -44.87 -3.19
N GLU A 731 1.08 -45.80 -2.77
CA GLU A 731 -0.32 -45.87 -3.21
C GLU A 731 -1.09 -44.61 -2.78
N PHE A 732 -0.92 -44.17 -1.53
CA PHE A 732 -1.52 -42.93 -1.04
C PHE A 732 -1.11 -41.70 -1.87
N ILE A 733 0.18 -41.56 -2.19
CA ILE A 733 0.68 -40.46 -3.03
C ILE A 733 0.10 -40.52 -4.45
N LEU A 734 0.03 -41.72 -5.04
CA LEU A 734 -0.49 -41.91 -6.39
C LEU A 734 -1.99 -41.64 -6.50
N GLU A 735 -2.77 -41.89 -5.45
CA GLU A 735 -4.20 -41.55 -5.44
C GLU A 735 -4.47 -40.04 -5.37
N HIS A 736 -3.59 -39.30 -4.70
CA HIS A 736 -3.68 -37.84 -4.60
C HIS A 736 -3.04 -37.10 -5.77
N TYR A 737 -2.32 -37.82 -6.64
CA TYR A 737 -1.74 -37.27 -7.86
C TYR A 737 -2.82 -36.97 -8.90
N ILE A 738 -2.96 -35.70 -9.29
CA ILE A 738 -3.89 -35.28 -10.33
C ILE A 738 -3.29 -35.52 -11.71
N SER A 739 -2.15 -34.87 -11.97
CA SER A 739 -1.47 -34.96 -13.25
C SER A 739 -0.12 -34.22 -13.24
N GLY A 740 0.76 -34.69 -14.10
CA GLY A 740 1.95 -34.00 -14.61
C GLY A 740 2.09 -34.19 -16.11
N ASP A 741 0.99 -34.59 -16.77
CA ASP A 741 0.94 -34.80 -18.21
C ASP A 741 0.86 -33.45 -18.94
N GLU A 742 1.65 -33.31 -20.00
CA GLU A 742 1.62 -32.15 -20.89
C GLU A 742 0.21 -31.94 -21.46
N GLY A 743 -0.56 -33.01 -21.69
CA GLY A 743 -1.95 -32.92 -22.14
C GLY A 743 -2.87 -32.23 -21.14
N TYR A 744 -2.77 -32.59 -19.85
CA TYR A 744 -3.54 -31.95 -18.77
C TYR A 744 -3.16 -30.47 -18.62
N ILE A 745 -1.86 -30.18 -18.60
CA ILE A 745 -1.30 -28.83 -18.50
C ILE A 745 -1.77 -27.97 -19.67
N THR A 746 -1.63 -28.46 -20.91
CA THR A 746 -2.01 -27.71 -22.13
C THR A 746 -3.51 -27.43 -22.18
N ASN A 747 -4.35 -28.37 -21.75
CA ASN A 747 -5.81 -28.15 -21.67
C ASN A 747 -6.21 -27.09 -20.64
N ARG A 748 -5.41 -26.91 -19.58
CA ARG A 748 -5.61 -25.86 -18.57
C ARG A 748 -4.99 -24.52 -18.96
N VAL A 749 -4.11 -24.50 -19.96
CA VAL A 749 -3.38 -23.33 -20.45
C VAL A 749 -3.89 -22.93 -21.84
N GLY A 750 -5.01 -22.21 -21.88
CA GLY A 750 -5.55 -21.64 -23.11
C GLY A 750 -4.64 -20.59 -23.75
N ASP A 751 -4.86 -20.31 -25.04
CA ASP A 751 -4.16 -19.25 -25.78
C ASP A 751 -4.42 -17.85 -25.19
N ASP A 752 -5.58 -17.66 -24.55
CA ASP A 752 -6.03 -16.43 -23.91
C ASP A 752 -5.42 -16.19 -22.52
N ILE A 753 -4.81 -17.21 -21.92
CA ILE A 753 -4.20 -17.10 -20.59
C ILE A 753 -2.88 -16.32 -20.68
N GLN A 754 -2.72 -15.31 -19.84
CA GLN A 754 -1.51 -14.50 -19.77
C GLN A 754 -0.56 -14.98 -18.66
N ILE A 755 0.73 -14.69 -18.81
CA ILE A 755 1.75 -14.99 -17.79
C ILE A 755 1.71 -13.90 -16.72
N ASN A 756 1.69 -14.30 -15.45
CA ASN A 756 1.80 -13.37 -14.32
C ASN A 756 3.26 -12.91 -14.18
N THR A 757 3.50 -11.60 -14.24
CA THR A 757 4.86 -11.01 -14.15
C THR A 757 4.86 -9.87 -13.15
N ASP A 758 6.04 -9.42 -12.75
CA ASP A 758 6.16 -8.23 -11.91
C ASP A 758 5.57 -6.97 -12.57
N ASP A 759 5.68 -6.85 -13.90
CA ASP A 759 5.13 -5.72 -14.65
C ASP A 759 3.61 -5.81 -14.84
N LEU A 760 3.10 -7.04 -15.02
CA LEU A 760 1.70 -7.36 -15.21
C LEU A 760 1.24 -8.35 -14.11
N PRO A 761 0.91 -7.87 -12.90
CA PRO A 761 0.59 -8.70 -11.74
C PRO A 761 -0.89 -9.13 -11.75
N ILE A 762 -1.28 -9.92 -12.76
CA ILE A 762 -2.66 -10.38 -12.99
C ILE A 762 -3.29 -10.97 -11.73
N LEU A 763 -2.55 -11.86 -11.05
CA LEU A 763 -3.04 -12.59 -9.89
C LEU A 763 -3.33 -11.68 -8.69
N GLU A 764 -2.72 -10.50 -8.59
CA GLU A 764 -3.04 -9.52 -7.54
C GLU A 764 -4.47 -8.98 -7.66
N TYR A 765 -5.00 -8.96 -8.90
CA TYR A 765 -6.32 -8.42 -9.22
C TYR A 765 -7.40 -9.50 -9.35
N THR A 766 -7.11 -10.58 -10.09
CA THR A 766 -8.12 -11.56 -10.47
C THR A 766 -8.47 -12.52 -9.33
N THR A 767 -7.48 -12.96 -8.55
CA THR A 767 -7.70 -13.91 -7.45
C THR A 767 -8.63 -13.34 -6.38
N ARG A 768 -8.46 -12.07 -5.99
CA ARG A 768 -9.38 -11.42 -5.05
C ARG A 768 -10.80 -11.28 -5.61
N ARG A 769 -10.92 -10.90 -6.88
CA ARG A 769 -12.21 -10.78 -7.57
C ARG A 769 -12.95 -12.11 -7.63
N ASN A 770 -12.22 -13.19 -7.86
CA ASN A 770 -12.78 -14.51 -8.07
C ASN A 770 -13.01 -15.25 -6.74
N ALA A 771 -12.14 -15.09 -5.75
CA ALA A 771 -12.37 -15.52 -4.37
C ALA A 771 -13.70 -14.98 -3.85
N TYR A 772 -13.97 -13.69 -4.06
CA TYR A 772 -15.25 -13.07 -3.68
C TYR A 772 -16.47 -13.78 -4.28
N LYS A 773 -16.39 -14.21 -5.55
CA LYS A 773 -17.48 -14.94 -6.22
C LYS A 773 -17.62 -16.38 -5.72
N LYS A 774 -16.50 -17.07 -5.53
CA LYS A 774 -16.47 -18.50 -5.20
C LYS A 774 -16.92 -18.76 -3.75
N PHE A 775 -16.51 -17.92 -2.82
CA PHE A 775 -16.98 -18.00 -1.42
C PHE A 775 -18.47 -17.74 -1.22
N ARG A 776 -19.16 -17.22 -2.24
CA ARG A 776 -20.61 -17.00 -2.25
C ARG A 776 -21.40 -18.17 -2.83
N SER A 777 -20.79 -18.95 -3.72
CA SER A 777 -21.44 -20.16 -4.28
C SER A 777 -21.44 -21.35 -3.32
N GLU A 778 -20.54 -21.33 -2.32
CA GLU A 778 -20.48 -22.32 -1.25
C GLU A 778 -21.33 -21.83 -0.08
N GLU A 779 -22.61 -22.22 -0.01
CA GLU A 779 -23.44 -21.94 1.16
C GLU A 779 -22.81 -22.61 2.39
N VAL A 780 -22.59 -21.84 3.46
CA VAL A 780 -22.39 -22.43 4.79
C VAL A 780 -23.77 -22.92 5.27
N PRO A 781 -23.95 -24.21 5.60
CA PRO A 781 -25.20 -24.77 6.11
C PRO A 781 -25.81 -24.02 7.30
#